data_AF-A0A1V9ZS17-F1
#
_entry.id   AF-A0A1V9ZS17-F1
#
_cell.length_a   1.000
_cell.length_b   1.000
_cell.length_c   1.000
_cell.angle_alpha   90.00
_cell.angle_beta   90.00
_cell.angle_gamma   90.00
#
_symmetry.space_group_name_H-M   'P 1'
#
loop_
_entity.id
_entity.type
_entity.pdbx_description
1 polymer ?
#
loop_
_entity_poly.entity_id
_entity_poly.type
_entity_poly.pdbx_seq_one_letter_code
_entity_poly.pdbx_strand_id
1 'polypeptide(L)'
;MNHQVEEITKTKQLNLRELVAAIELELQYNNNESLDLSQKSKLQQFLAGYNCDMDELCRYVHFDPSRNYTRNLIATDNTTYALILLCWNRGRYSPIHDHPSDGCWVRHIQGTVHEVRYWNDGVSLAESASVMITEGVTYMDDTLGLHKVGNPSTEIDAITMHLYAPPYEKCRLFFDPKDANKNSVAFATYYSEYVTCPFSYHLCRNLGDVIHYSIGLVSTMLLRMLTLGAMAASVTAKTILHFSDIHLNITLSSLNYAHDSSQRLLDAALQYAQSVIPTPDLFLHTGDAVAHVKHNRSMLAKAVMQNIRTIEKYYNVRNVTAILGNADFVKDYLMQVTDPKNGTNPSIAMIDQTWRRSLTDAQFEDFDTRGYLWYQLEPNLIMITLNTVPYSIKHAPKTTFIQDPFGQFTWLEKILSEAKSNNTYVYIAGHIPPIIDSYAGNNQWEVQYIVKYQSIVQKFPDTIKAQLFGHVHNIEYRVPIPTLDGSTGVPMFATGAISPYFGNNPSFTVWEYDPTSYDLLDYTVYATNFSDNEELNWKKLFTATKEYNITDLSSPTLRALTQRMKDDPRLLFEYYRHTKADTRRLPPCTNDDKACLDRILCTQTWFTTPEQYFQCVDERIQVRGGNPRLVHAVPRISWFYALVISAIVSLAAAQLLPILMEVRIQEEVEACGDGFEVKLLLLAVLLHRHGFITSIGKALLKGINWIDGGDIAMIVELLFQKDVRGPKLIHDVLHAPADEPSPPKWLKRTQKLIDIETFKLFDSLYLDCTLEKGKEISRKERQEHELLHEKSLVYGEVDYLAFLDVLSKVPIKPGMIFYDLGSGTGRAVFLARLNFDFAKCIGIEILLGLHEAAAQICRNYKEFVQPTISTTSNVLSVAFFHSSFLDLNWSHADVCFANSTCFDSTLLAQISSHAERLRSGAYFITFTKPLTSTEFEIIFKQRYNMSWGPATVYLHQRI
;
A
#
# COMPACT_ATOMS: atom_id res chain seq x y z
N MET A 1 37.53 -17.97 17.54
CA MET A 1 36.49 -18.19 16.50
C MET A 1 37.01 -18.67 15.15
N ASN A 2 38.32 -18.77 14.90
CA ASN A 2 38.83 -19.27 13.60
C ASN A 2 38.95 -20.81 13.51
N HIS A 3 38.91 -21.54 14.63
CA HIS A 3 39.03 -23.00 14.63
C HIS A 3 37.68 -23.74 14.47
N GLN A 4 36.56 -23.09 14.79
CA GLN A 4 35.21 -23.68 14.69
C GLN A 4 34.59 -23.59 13.28
N VAL A 5 35.15 -22.77 12.38
CA VAL A 5 34.70 -22.68 10.97
C VAL A 5 35.37 -23.74 10.10
N GLU A 6 36.60 -24.16 10.44
CA GLU A 6 37.30 -25.24 9.74
C GLU A 6 36.76 -26.64 10.07
N GLU A 7 36.09 -26.84 11.20
CA GLU A 7 35.49 -28.15 11.56
C GLU A 7 34.10 -28.38 10.95
N ILE A 8 33.37 -27.32 10.57
CA ILE A 8 32.00 -27.43 10.04
C ILE A 8 31.98 -27.84 8.55
N THR A 9 33.06 -27.61 7.81
CA THR A 9 33.13 -27.85 6.36
C THR A 9 33.45 -29.28 5.95
N LYS A 10 33.68 -30.22 6.88
CA LYS A 10 34.02 -31.61 6.53
C LYS A 10 32.87 -32.63 6.51
N THR A 11 31.65 -32.29 6.92
CA THR A 11 30.57 -33.32 6.96
C THR A 11 29.12 -32.84 6.89
N LYS A 12 28.81 -31.53 6.88
CA LYS A 12 27.42 -31.06 6.90
C LYS A 12 27.02 -30.45 5.55
N GLN A 13 26.12 -31.13 4.83
CA GLN A 13 25.48 -30.57 3.64
C GLN A 13 24.54 -29.43 4.04
N LEU A 14 24.59 -28.31 3.31
CA LEU A 14 23.72 -27.16 3.51
C LEU A 14 22.35 -27.42 2.86
N ASN A 15 21.27 -27.00 3.51
CA ASN A 15 19.96 -26.83 2.86
C ASN A 15 19.85 -25.45 2.19
N LEU A 16 18.79 -25.19 1.42
CA LEU A 16 18.67 -23.98 0.59
C LEU A 16 18.67 -22.70 1.44
N ARG A 17 18.04 -22.74 2.63
CA ARG A 17 18.01 -21.61 3.54
C ARG A 17 19.38 -21.32 4.15
N GLU A 18 20.12 -22.36 4.52
CA GLU A 18 21.50 -22.25 5.03
C GLU A 18 22.45 -21.74 3.95
N LEU A 19 22.30 -22.21 2.70
CA LEU A 19 23.07 -21.73 1.55
C LEU A 19 22.88 -20.21 1.33
N VAL A 20 21.62 -19.75 1.27
CA VAL A 20 21.30 -18.33 1.08
C VAL A 20 21.89 -17.49 2.21
N ALA A 21 21.71 -17.93 3.46
CA ALA A 21 22.26 -17.21 4.61
C ALA A 21 23.80 -17.13 4.59
N ALA A 22 24.49 -18.19 4.14
CA ALA A 22 25.94 -18.20 4.02
C ALA A 22 26.44 -17.24 2.92
N ILE A 23 25.77 -17.22 1.77
CA ILE A 23 26.07 -16.28 0.66
C ILE A 23 25.89 -14.84 1.13
N GLU A 24 24.75 -14.53 1.76
CA GLU A 24 24.47 -13.18 2.27
C GLU A 24 25.47 -12.71 3.32
N LEU A 25 25.92 -13.61 4.18
CA LEU A 25 26.88 -13.27 5.24
C LEU A 25 28.26 -12.93 4.65
N GLU A 26 28.73 -13.71 3.68
CA GLU A 26 30.04 -13.50 3.05
C GLU A 26 30.06 -12.20 2.22
N LEU A 27 28.92 -11.83 1.62
CA LEU A 27 28.79 -10.64 0.76
C LEU A 27 28.43 -9.35 1.53
N GLN A 28 27.88 -9.44 2.75
CA GLN A 28 27.42 -8.30 3.56
C GLN A 28 28.49 -7.27 3.98
N TYR A 29 29.78 -7.58 3.76
CA TYR A 29 30.91 -6.75 4.18
C TYR A 29 31.60 -6.01 3.03
N ASN A 30 31.20 -6.23 1.77
CA ASN A 30 31.80 -5.53 0.65
C ASN A 30 31.13 -4.16 0.46
N ASN A 31 31.85 -3.09 0.83
CA ASN A 31 31.46 -1.69 0.60
C ASN A 31 31.57 -1.31 -0.90
N ASN A 32 30.92 -2.05 -1.79
CA ASN A 32 31.02 -1.93 -3.26
C ASN A 32 32.45 -2.13 -3.83
N GLU A 33 33.29 -2.93 -3.16
CA GLU A 33 34.59 -3.37 -3.69
C GLU A 33 34.48 -4.75 -4.37
N SER A 34 35.33 -5.00 -5.37
CA SER A 34 35.35 -6.25 -6.14
C SER A 34 35.72 -7.45 -5.27
N LEU A 35 35.07 -8.60 -5.48
CA LEU A 35 35.29 -9.82 -4.69
C LEU A 35 36.75 -10.31 -4.73
N ASP A 36 37.35 -10.55 -3.57
CA ASP A 36 38.69 -11.12 -3.46
C ASP A 36 38.71 -12.65 -3.71
N LEU A 37 39.90 -13.23 -3.90
CA LEU A 37 40.05 -14.67 -4.17
C LEU A 37 39.57 -15.57 -3.03
N SER A 38 39.62 -15.10 -1.77
CA SER A 38 39.16 -15.84 -0.60
C SER A 38 37.64 -15.93 -0.59
N GLN A 39 36.96 -14.81 -0.84
CA GLN A 39 35.51 -14.72 -0.98
C GLN A 39 35.03 -15.57 -2.14
N LYS A 40 35.67 -15.48 -3.31
CA LYS A 40 35.33 -16.31 -4.48
C LYS A 40 35.44 -17.81 -4.17
N SER A 41 36.48 -18.20 -3.42
CA SER A 41 36.68 -19.61 -3.02
C SER A 41 35.62 -20.10 -2.04
N LYS A 42 35.20 -19.27 -1.08
CA LYS A 42 34.15 -19.63 -0.11
C LYS A 42 32.77 -19.75 -0.74
N LEU A 43 32.40 -18.83 -1.63
CA LEU A 43 31.12 -18.92 -2.37
C LEU A 43 31.04 -20.22 -3.16
N GLN A 44 32.14 -20.62 -3.79
CA GLN A 44 32.24 -21.91 -4.47
C GLN A 44 32.11 -23.10 -3.51
N GLN A 45 32.70 -23.02 -2.31
CA GLN A 45 32.54 -24.05 -1.27
C GLN A 45 31.09 -24.15 -0.76
N PHE A 46 30.39 -23.03 -0.57
CA PHE A 46 28.99 -23.05 -0.13
C PHE A 46 28.09 -23.71 -1.17
N LEU A 47 28.24 -23.36 -2.45
CA LEU A 47 27.49 -24.00 -3.54
C LEU A 47 27.83 -25.49 -3.68
N ALA A 48 29.09 -25.88 -3.47
CA ALA A 48 29.49 -27.28 -3.49
C ALA A 48 28.94 -28.07 -2.29
N GLY A 49 28.77 -27.41 -1.14
CA GLY A 49 28.22 -27.97 0.08
C GLY A 49 26.68 -28.06 0.10
N TYR A 50 25.98 -27.45 -0.85
CA TYR A 50 24.53 -27.53 -0.95
C TYR A 50 24.06 -28.93 -1.39
N ASN A 51 23.04 -29.47 -0.71
CA ASN A 51 22.53 -30.83 -0.92
C ASN A 51 21.76 -31.03 -2.24
N CYS A 52 21.43 -29.95 -2.97
CA CYS A 52 20.67 -29.99 -4.22
C CYS A 52 19.30 -30.67 -4.09
N ASP A 53 18.64 -30.54 -2.94
CA ASP A 53 17.34 -31.15 -2.68
C ASP A 53 16.25 -30.60 -3.61
N MET A 54 15.73 -31.47 -4.48
CA MET A 54 14.69 -31.11 -5.44
C MET A 54 13.36 -30.79 -4.79
N ASP A 55 13.08 -31.26 -3.57
CA ASP A 55 11.86 -30.87 -2.84
C ASP A 55 11.89 -29.40 -2.42
N GLU A 56 13.09 -28.86 -2.14
CA GLU A 56 13.29 -27.44 -1.87
C GLU A 56 13.26 -26.62 -3.17
N LEU A 57 13.88 -27.15 -4.24
CA LEU A 57 14.03 -26.45 -5.51
C LEU A 57 12.78 -26.49 -6.40
N CYS A 58 11.90 -27.48 -6.26
CA CYS A 58 10.77 -27.71 -7.18
C CYS A 58 9.90 -26.47 -7.41
N ARG A 59 9.73 -25.64 -6.37
CA ARG A 59 8.95 -24.40 -6.42
C ARG A 59 9.55 -23.30 -7.32
N TYR A 60 10.83 -23.42 -7.67
CA TYR A 60 11.57 -22.50 -8.53
C TYR A 60 11.87 -23.13 -9.90
N VAL A 61 11.52 -24.40 -10.13
CA VAL A 61 11.79 -25.10 -11.40
C VAL A 61 10.64 -24.87 -12.36
N HIS A 62 10.75 -23.84 -13.19
CA HIS A 62 9.76 -23.54 -14.22
C HIS A 62 10.35 -23.72 -15.60
N PHE A 63 9.84 -24.66 -16.38
CA PHE A 63 10.18 -24.79 -17.80
C PHE A 63 9.15 -24.05 -18.66
N ASP A 64 9.63 -23.41 -19.72
CA ASP A 64 8.78 -22.87 -20.79
C ASP A 64 9.25 -23.46 -22.12
N PRO A 65 8.50 -24.39 -22.73
CA PRO A 65 8.90 -25.05 -23.98
C PRO A 65 9.13 -24.08 -25.16
N SER A 66 8.60 -22.85 -25.10
CA SER A 66 8.78 -21.84 -26.15
C SER A 66 10.12 -21.11 -26.09
N ARG A 67 10.85 -21.22 -24.97
CA ARG A 67 12.12 -20.53 -24.73
C ARG A 67 13.31 -21.46 -24.84
N ASN A 68 14.52 -20.91 -24.96
CA ASN A 68 15.73 -21.74 -24.87
C ASN A 68 15.94 -22.26 -23.45
N TYR A 69 15.77 -21.38 -22.47
CA TYR A 69 15.80 -21.67 -21.04
C TYR A 69 15.02 -20.58 -20.30
N THR A 70 14.65 -20.85 -19.06
CA THR A 70 14.05 -19.87 -18.14
C THR A 70 15.06 -19.49 -17.05
N ARG A 71 14.88 -18.31 -16.44
CA ARG A 71 15.72 -17.79 -15.35
C ARG A 71 14.82 -17.53 -14.13
N ASN A 72 14.85 -18.40 -13.14
CA ASN A 72 13.91 -18.41 -12.04
C ASN A 72 14.60 -17.92 -10.75
N LEU A 73 14.17 -16.80 -10.20
CA LEU A 73 14.82 -16.16 -9.06
C LEU A 73 14.57 -16.93 -7.76
N ILE A 74 15.64 -17.28 -7.05
CA ILE A 74 15.57 -17.94 -5.73
C ILE A 74 15.72 -16.92 -4.61
N ALA A 75 16.79 -16.13 -4.64
CA ALA A 75 17.11 -15.14 -3.62
C ALA A 75 18.00 -14.03 -4.19
N THR A 76 17.82 -12.81 -3.70
CA THR A 76 18.59 -11.62 -4.11
C THR A 76 18.37 -10.52 -3.08
N ASP A 77 19.37 -9.67 -2.89
CA ASP A 77 19.22 -8.39 -2.19
C ASP A 77 19.20 -7.20 -3.18
N ASN A 78 19.12 -7.51 -4.48
CA ASN A 78 19.13 -6.60 -5.62
C ASN A 78 20.37 -5.71 -5.72
N THR A 79 21.42 -5.99 -4.96
CA THR A 79 22.60 -5.12 -4.87
C THR A 79 23.90 -5.90 -4.89
N THR A 80 24.04 -6.94 -4.08
CA THR A 80 25.28 -7.71 -3.92
C THR A 80 25.27 -9.08 -4.57
N TYR A 81 24.10 -9.71 -4.73
CA TYR A 81 23.99 -10.97 -5.48
C TYR A 81 22.60 -11.24 -6.06
N ALA A 82 22.56 -12.17 -7.02
CA ALA A 82 21.34 -12.86 -7.43
C ALA A 82 21.61 -14.37 -7.54
N LEU A 83 20.86 -15.17 -6.79
CA LEU A 83 20.84 -16.63 -6.85
C LEU A 83 19.60 -17.10 -7.62
N ILE A 84 19.80 -17.82 -8.72
CA ILE A 84 18.73 -18.21 -9.63
C ILE A 84 18.85 -19.67 -10.10
N LEU A 85 17.74 -20.28 -10.50
CA LEU A 85 17.74 -21.54 -11.27
C LEU A 85 17.56 -21.24 -12.75
N LEU A 86 18.41 -21.85 -13.58
CA LEU A 86 18.18 -21.94 -15.02
C LEU A 86 17.66 -23.34 -15.35
N CYS A 87 16.49 -23.36 -16.02
CA CYS A 87 15.86 -24.59 -16.52
C CYS A 87 16.02 -24.63 -18.05
N TRP A 88 16.85 -25.55 -18.52
CA TRP A 88 17.29 -25.65 -19.91
C TRP A 88 16.46 -26.70 -20.68
N ASN A 89 15.70 -26.25 -21.67
CA ASN A 89 14.95 -27.14 -22.54
C ASN A 89 15.89 -28.00 -23.40
N ARG A 90 15.42 -29.19 -23.77
CA ARG A 90 16.13 -30.14 -24.64
C ARG A 90 16.70 -29.51 -25.91
N GLY A 91 17.98 -29.74 -26.17
CA GLY A 91 18.69 -29.28 -27.36
C GLY A 91 18.86 -27.77 -27.47
N ARG A 92 18.56 -27.00 -26.42
CA ARG A 92 18.63 -25.53 -26.44
C ARG A 92 19.86 -24.99 -25.73
N TYR A 93 20.37 -23.88 -26.25
CA TYR A 93 21.54 -23.17 -25.74
C TYR A 93 21.23 -21.68 -25.57
N SER A 94 21.98 -21.04 -24.68
CA SER A 94 22.11 -19.59 -24.69
C SER A 94 22.79 -19.11 -25.98
N PRO A 95 22.67 -17.83 -26.33
CA PRO A 95 23.66 -17.16 -27.18
C PRO A 95 25.04 -17.14 -26.49
N ILE A 96 26.09 -16.83 -27.26
CA ILE A 96 27.42 -16.56 -26.67
C ILE A 96 27.31 -15.20 -25.95
N HIS A 97 27.76 -15.11 -24.71
CA HIS A 97 27.62 -13.88 -23.92
C HIS A 97 28.77 -13.63 -22.95
N ASP A 98 28.88 -12.37 -22.51
CA ASP A 98 29.78 -11.91 -21.46
C ASP A 98 29.11 -11.90 -20.07
N HIS A 99 29.93 -11.75 -19.03
CA HIS A 99 29.58 -11.73 -17.61
C HIS A 99 30.06 -10.43 -16.97
N PRO A 100 29.25 -9.35 -17.03
CA PRO A 100 29.59 -8.05 -16.45
C PRO A 100 29.45 -8.00 -14.90
N SER A 101 29.60 -9.16 -14.26
CA SER A 101 29.63 -9.35 -12.80
C SER A 101 31.02 -9.85 -12.38
N ASP A 102 31.41 -9.63 -11.12
CA ASP A 102 32.71 -10.05 -10.57
C ASP A 102 32.86 -11.58 -10.45
N GLY A 103 31.76 -12.32 -10.57
CA GLY A 103 31.78 -13.76 -10.70
C GLY A 103 30.41 -14.38 -10.97
N CYS A 104 30.40 -15.43 -11.80
CA CYS A 104 29.28 -16.33 -11.99
C CYS A 104 29.69 -17.74 -11.57
N TRP A 105 28.98 -18.30 -10.57
CA TRP A 105 29.15 -19.69 -10.17
C TRP A 105 27.95 -20.49 -10.64
N VAL A 106 28.20 -21.68 -11.18
CA VAL A 106 27.17 -22.57 -11.68
C VAL A 106 27.25 -23.90 -10.94
N ARG A 107 26.26 -24.20 -10.11
CA ARG A 107 26.06 -25.51 -9.48
C ARG A 107 25.16 -26.36 -10.36
N HIS A 108 25.67 -27.51 -10.81
CA HIS A 108 24.84 -28.50 -11.50
C HIS A 108 23.82 -29.12 -10.54
N ILE A 109 22.56 -29.26 -10.99
CA ILE A 109 21.47 -29.88 -10.23
C ILE A 109 20.95 -31.14 -10.95
N GLN A 110 20.62 -31.05 -12.24
CA GLN A 110 20.02 -32.17 -12.99
C GLN A 110 20.41 -32.14 -14.47
N GLY A 111 20.48 -33.32 -15.08
CA GLY A 111 20.66 -33.51 -16.51
C GLY A 111 22.13 -33.37 -16.93
N THR A 112 22.36 -32.99 -18.18
CA THR A 112 23.71 -32.68 -18.66
C THR A 112 23.71 -31.30 -19.28
N VAL A 113 24.75 -30.51 -18.97
CA VAL A 113 24.89 -29.15 -19.46
C VAL A 113 26.22 -29.06 -20.20
N HIS A 114 26.24 -28.37 -21.33
CA HIS A 114 27.42 -28.18 -22.15
C HIS A 114 27.81 -26.71 -22.13
N GLU A 115 29.01 -26.41 -21.64
CA GLU A 115 29.63 -25.09 -21.68
C GLU A 115 30.70 -25.06 -22.77
N VAL A 116 30.63 -24.09 -23.68
CA VAL A 116 31.65 -23.79 -24.69
C VAL A 116 32.17 -22.39 -24.45
N ARG A 117 33.48 -22.23 -24.28
CA ARG A 117 34.16 -20.96 -24.03
C ARG A 117 34.85 -20.45 -25.30
N TYR A 118 34.92 -19.14 -25.44
CA TYR A 118 35.48 -18.46 -26.59
C TYR A 118 36.41 -17.32 -26.16
N TRP A 119 37.52 -17.14 -26.88
CA TRP A 119 38.34 -15.94 -26.82
C TRP A 119 38.03 -15.03 -27.99
N ASN A 120 37.94 -13.72 -27.72
CA ASN A 120 37.81 -12.71 -28.76
C ASN A 120 39.19 -12.30 -29.24
N ASP A 121 39.53 -12.64 -30.49
CA ASP A 121 40.82 -12.29 -31.12
C ASP A 121 40.81 -10.88 -31.78
N GLY A 122 39.71 -10.15 -31.65
CA GLY A 122 39.47 -8.83 -32.24
C GLY A 122 38.73 -8.86 -33.59
N VAL A 123 38.60 -10.04 -34.20
CA VAL A 123 37.88 -10.24 -35.47
C VAL A 123 36.80 -11.31 -35.31
N SER A 124 37.12 -12.41 -34.65
CA SER A 124 36.28 -13.59 -34.45
C SER A 124 36.34 -14.10 -33.00
N LEU A 125 35.39 -14.98 -32.67
CA LEU A 125 35.33 -15.70 -31.40
C LEU A 125 35.87 -17.11 -31.62
N ALA A 126 37.13 -17.33 -31.20
CA ALA A 126 37.80 -18.62 -31.30
C ALA A 126 37.45 -19.50 -30.09
N GLU A 127 36.96 -20.71 -30.33
CA GLU A 127 36.65 -21.67 -29.26
C GLU A 127 37.93 -22.01 -28.47
N SER A 128 37.85 -21.89 -27.15
CA SER A 128 38.97 -22.06 -26.23
C SER A 128 38.82 -23.28 -25.32
N ALA A 129 37.58 -23.68 -25.03
CA ALA A 129 37.26 -24.89 -24.29
C ALA A 129 35.83 -25.35 -24.59
N SER A 130 35.59 -26.65 -24.50
CA SER A 130 34.26 -27.27 -24.59
C SER A 130 34.19 -28.35 -23.52
N VAL A 131 33.24 -28.20 -22.58
CA VAL A 131 33.16 -29.02 -21.36
C VAL A 131 31.72 -29.45 -21.10
N MET A 132 31.55 -30.75 -20.85
CA MET A 132 30.29 -31.34 -20.39
C MET A 132 30.24 -31.33 -18.85
N ILE A 133 29.25 -30.65 -18.31
CA ILE A 133 28.99 -30.51 -16.87
C ILE A 133 27.88 -31.48 -16.50
N THR A 134 28.25 -32.53 -15.77
CA THR A 134 27.34 -33.56 -15.23
C THR A 134 27.25 -33.55 -13.71
N GLU A 135 28.13 -32.81 -13.04
CA GLU A 135 28.17 -32.63 -11.59
C GLU A 135 29.08 -31.45 -11.20
N GLY A 136 29.15 -31.14 -9.90
CA GLY A 136 30.06 -30.14 -9.34
C GLY A 136 29.58 -28.68 -9.43
N VAL A 137 30.51 -27.76 -9.16
CA VAL A 137 30.36 -26.30 -9.29
C VAL A 137 31.43 -25.78 -10.25
N THR A 138 31.03 -25.00 -11.25
CA THR A 138 31.93 -24.30 -12.16
C THR A 138 31.90 -22.79 -11.92
N TYR A 139 32.91 -22.10 -12.44
CA TYR A 139 33.09 -20.66 -12.30
C TYR A 139 33.40 -20.02 -13.66
N MET A 140 32.86 -18.81 -13.86
CA MET A 140 33.09 -17.97 -15.03
C MET A 140 33.13 -16.48 -14.66
N ASP A 141 34.05 -15.74 -15.27
CA ASP A 141 34.05 -14.28 -15.38
C ASP A 141 34.67 -13.88 -16.73
N ASP A 142 34.62 -12.59 -17.07
CA ASP A 142 35.13 -12.09 -18.36
C ASP A 142 36.64 -12.26 -18.55
N THR A 143 37.40 -12.54 -17.47
CA THR A 143 38.84 -12.86 -17.57
C THR A 143 39.10 -14.26 -18.09
N LEU A 144 38.08 -15.11 -18.17
CA LEU A 144 38.14 -16.47 -18.70
C LEU A 144 37.53 -16.59 -20.13
N GLY A 145 37.08 -15.47 -20.68
CA GLY A 145 36.52 -15.36 -22.04
C GLY A 145 35.00 -15.19 -22.04
N LEU A 146 34.39 -15.42 -23.22
CA LEU A 146 32.95 -15.48 -23.40
C LEU A 146 32.49 -16.92 -23.36
N HIS A 147 31.22 -17.19 -23.09
CA HIS A 147 30.74 -18.57 -23.17
C HIS A 147 29.34 -18.74 -23.72
N LYS A 148 29.03 -19.99 -24.08
CA LYS A 148 27.70 -20.48 -24.43
C LYS A 148 27.40 -21.69 -23.55
N VAL A 149 26.24 -21.69 -22.90
CA VAL A 149 25.81 -22.79 -22.04
C VAL A 149 24.48 -23.33 -22.55
N GLY A 150 24.27 -24.65 -22.48
CA GLY A 150 23.00 -25.23 -22.88
C GLY A 150 22.86 -26.71 -22.58
N ASN A 151 21.69 -27.26 -22.91
CA ASN A 151 21.39 -28.67 -22.74
C ASN A 151 21.58 -29.40 -24.08
N PRO A 152 22.63 -30.23 -24.23
CA PRO A 152 22.86 -31.01 -25.45
C PRO A 152 21.87 -32.18 -25.61
N SER A 153 21.20 -32.61 -24.54
CA SER A 153 20.27 -33.74 -24.60
C SER A 153 19.00 -33.35 -25.34
N THR A 154 18.55 -34.19 -26.27
CA THR A 154 17.26 -34.06 -26.94
C THR A 154 16.13 -34.73 -26.18
N GLU A 155 16.44 -35.45 -25.10
CA GLU A 155 15.50 -36.34 -24.40
C GLU A 155 15.16 -35.87 -22.99
N ILE A 156 16.13 -35.32 -22.26
CA ILE A 156 16.00 -34.98 -20.84
C ILE A 156 16.31 -33.50 -20.64
N ASP A 157 15.49 -32.82 -19.84
CA ASP A 157 15.69 -31.42 -19.47
C ASP A 157 16.80 -31.26 -18.41
N ALA A 158 17.48 -30.12 -18.38
CA ALA A 158 18.59 -29.87 -17.46
C ALA A 158 18.33 -28.67 -16.55
N ILE A 159 18.88 -28.71 -15.33
CA ILE A 159 18.70 -27.66 -14.30
C ILE A 159 20.06 -27.31 -13.71
N THR A 160 20.31 -26.00 -13.59
CA THR A 160 21.52 -25.46 -12.95
C THR A 160 21.18 -24.30 -12.04
N MET A 161 21.85 -24.19 -10.89
CA MET A 161 21.77 -23.04 -10.00
C MET A 161 22.93 -22.08 -10.29
N HIS A 162 22.62 -20.81 -10.51
CA HIS A 162 23.56 -19.75 -10.85
C HIS A 162 23.59 -18.71 -9.74
N LEU A 163 24.78 -18.37 -9.26
CA LEU A 163 25.02 -17.24 -8.38
C LEU A 163 25.78 -16.17 -9.17
N TYR A 164 25.20 -14.99 -9.30
CA TYR A 164 25.88 -13.79 -9.81
C TYR A 164 26.17 -12.86 -8.64
N ALA A 165 27.41 -12.38 -8.52
CA ALA A 165 27.78 -11.40 -7.51
C ALA A 165 28.79 -10.40 -8.08
N PRO A 166 28.44 -9.10 -8.22
CA PRO A 166 27.09 -8.53 -8.09
C PRO A 166 26.10 -9.03 -9.17
N PRO A 167 24.78 -8.81 -8.99
CA PRO A 167 23.83 -9.02 -10.07
C PRO A 167 24.13 -8.06 -11.23
N TYR A 168 23.85 -8.50 -12.46
CA TYR A 168 24.07 -7.67 -13.65
C TYR A 168 22.74 -7.27 -14.30
N GLU A 169 22.66 -6.05 -14.81
CA GLU A 169 21.46 -5.53 -15.48
C GLU A 169 21.43 -5.84 -16.98
N LYS A 170 22.61 -5.90 -17.62
CA LYS A 170 22.75 -6.07 -19.06
C LYS A 170 23.99 -6.89 -19.40
N CYS A 171 23.94 -7.71 -20.45
CA CYS A 171 25.09 -8.39 -21.03
C CYS A 171 25.11 -8.23 -22.56
N ARG A 172 26.26 -8.46 -23.18
CA ARG A 172 26.42 -8.50 -24.63
C ARG A 172 26.21 -9.93 -25.12
N LEU A 173 25.41 -10.07 -26.17
CA LEU A 173 25.16 -11.32 -26.88
C LEU A 173 25.85 -11.28 -28.24
N PHE A 174 26.50 -12.39 -28.58
CA PHE A 174 27.17 -12.62 -29.86
C PHE A 174 26.49 -13.81 -30.54
N PHE A 175 25.89 -13.55 -31.70
CA PHE A 175 25.14 -14.57 -32.46
C PHE A 175 25.98 -15.18 -33.59
N ASP A 176 27.00 -14.48 -34.08
CA ASP A 176 27.92 -14.96 -35.12
C ASP A 176 29.36 -15.02 -34.57
N PRO A 177 29.90 -16.23 -34.31
CA PRO A 177 31.28 -16.39 -33.86
C PRO A 177 32.32 -15.87 -34.87
N LYS A 178 31.97 -15.66 -36.14
CA LYS A 178 32.91 -15.20 -37.17
C LYS A 178 33.06 -13.67 -37.21
N ASP A 179 32.21 -12.93 -36.50
CA ASP A 179 32.15 -11.47 -36.52
C ASP A 179 31.95 -10.94 -35.09
N ALA A 180 33.06 -10.79 -34.36
CA ALA A 180 33.05 -10.35 -32.96
C ALA A 180 32.55 -8.90 -32.78
N ASN A 181 32.44 -8.12 -33.87
CA ASN A 181 31.95 -6.74 -33.85
C ASN A 181 30.42 -6.65 -33.89
N LYS A 182 29.72 -7.73 -34.27
CA LYS A 182 28.25 -7.79 -34.24
C LYS A 182 27.75 -8.40 -32.94
N ASN A 183 27.62 -7.54 -31.94
CA ASN A 183 26.96 -7.88 -30.69
C ASN A 183 25.67 -7.06 -30.48
N SER A 184 24.76 -7.61 -29.70
CA SER A 184 23.58 -6.91 -29.20
C SER A 184 23.60 -6.86 -27.68
N VAL A 185 22.90 -5.91 -27.07
CA VAL A 185 22.74 -5.86 -25.62
C VAL A 185 21.43 -6.54 -25.22
N ALA A 186 21.49 -7.45 -24.26
CA ALA A 186 20.31 -8.04 -23.62
C ALA A 186 20.22 -7.61 -22.16
N PHE A 187 19.00 -7.39 -21.69
CA PHE A 187 18.72 -7.04 -20.29
C PHE A 187 18.41 -8.30 -19.49
N ALA A 188 18.99 -8.39 -18.29
CA ALA A 188 18.70 -9.47 -17.37
C ALA A 188 17.26 -9.35 -16.86
N THR A 189 16.45 -10.37 -17.14
CA THR A 189 15.07 -10.48 -16.69
C THR A 189 14.83 -11.87 -16.08
N TYR A 190 13.93 -11.96 -15.12
CA TYR A 190 13.54 -13.23 -14.50
C TYR A 190 12.23 -13.73 -15.11
N TYR A 191 12.16 -15.03 -15.38
CA TYR A 191 10.96 -15.72 -15.84
C TYR A 191 9.94 -15.87 -14.71
N SER A 192 10.42 -16.10 -13.49
CA SER A 192 9.62 -16.12 -12.27
C SER A 192 10.31 -15.35 -11.16
N GLU A 193 9.59 -14.48 -10.47
CA GLU A 193 10.01 -13.83 -9.23
C GLU A 193 9.12 -14.36 -8.10
N TYR A 194 9.70 -15.23 -7.25
CA TYR A 194 9.10 -15.85 -6.06
C TYR A 194 7.73 -16.54 -6.26
N VAL A 195 7.75 -17.86 -6.56
CA VAL A 195 6.54 -18.69 -6.71
C VAL A 195 6.33 -19.60 -5.50
N THR A 196 5.10 -19.65 -4.99
CA THR A 196 4.58 -20.68 -4.07
C THR A 196 4.13 -21.91 -4.87
N CYS A 197 4.56 -23.11 -4.45
CA CYS A 197 4.31 -24.36 -5.18
C CYS A 197 2.98 -25.04 -4.79
N PRO A 198 2.26 -25.64 -5.75
CA PRO A 198 1.16 -26.58 -5.56
C PRO A 198 1.62 -28.00 -5.17
N PHE A 199 0.99 -28.56 -4.12
CA PHE A 199 0.74 -29.98 -3.80
C PHE A 199 1.86 -31.04 -3.82
N SER A 200 2.01 -31.69 -2.66
CA SER A 200 2.82 -32.87 -2.37
C SER A 200 2.49 -34.10 -3.23
N TYR A 201 3.52 -34.67 -3.85
CA TYR A 201 3.52 -35.99 -4.48
C TYR A 201 4.01 -37.04 -3.48
N HIS A 202 3.26 -37.27 -2.40
CA HIS A 202 3.49 -38.39 -1.48
C HIS A 202 2.18 -38.85 -0.84
N LEU A 203 1.31 -39.50 -1.62
CA LEU A 203 0.36 -40.49 -1.12
C LEU A 203 -0.15 -41.38 -2.25
N CYS A 204 0.75 -42.15 -2.85
CA CYS A 204 0.39 -43.29 -3.68
C CYS A 204 1.22 -44.50 -3.26
N ARG A 205 0.86 -45.05 -2.10
CA ARG A 205 1.06 -46.46 -1.74
C ARG A 205 0.34 -46.73 -0.41
N ASN A 206 -0.52 -47.74 -0.46
CA ASN A 206 -1.26 -48.38 0.64
C ASN A 206 -2.48 -47.62 1.18
N LEU A 207 -3.66 -47.95 0.64
CA LEU A 207 -4.68 -48.71 1.36
C LEU A 207 -5.85 -49.02 0.40
N GLY A 208 -5.74 -50.19 -0.24
CA GLY A 208 -6.92 -51.00 -0.48
C GLY A 208 -7.42 -51.54 0.86
N ASP A 209 -8.71 -51.87 0.89
CA ASP A 209 -9.55 -52.25 2.04
C ASP A 209 -10.10 -50.99 2.77
N VAL A 210 -11.38 -50.60 2.66
CA VAL A 210 -12.58 -51.40 2.91
C VAL A 210 -13.78 -50.87 2.10
N ILE A 211 -14.47 -51.80 1.47
CA ILE A 211 -15.77 -51.69 0.80
C ILE A 211 -16.92 -51.85 1.83
N HIS A 212 -18.07 -51.20 1.56
CA HIS A 212 -19.44 -51.41 2.11
C HIS A 212 -19.84 -50.83 3.48
N TYR A 213 -20.93 -50.01 3.45
CA TYR A 213 -22.14 -49.95 4.32
C TYR A 213 -22.62 -48.48 4.41
N SER A 214 -23.83 -48.02 4.11
CA SER A 214 -25.04 -48.53 3.48
C SER A 214 -25.94 -47.34 3.13
N ILE A 215 -26.76 -47.53 2.11
CA ILE A 215 -27.77 -46.63 1.54
C ILE A 215 -28.94 -46.43 2.51
N GLY A 216 -29.53 -45.22 2.58
CA GLY A 216 -30.84 -45.02 3.21
C GLY A 216 -31.29 -43.56 3.34
N LEU A 217 -32.43 -43.25 2.70
CA LEU A 217 -33.32 -42.09 2.91
C LEU A 217 -33.08 -40.82 2.07
N VAL A 218 -33.34 -40.92 0.78
CA VAL A 218 -33.97 -39.85 -0.03
C VAL A 218 -35.40 -40.29 -0.35
N SER A 219 -36.40 -39.80 0.37
CA SER A 219 -37.80 -39.82 -0.09
C SER A 219 -38.67 -38.95 0.82
N THR A 220 -38.81 -37.66 0.52
CA THR A 220 -39.98 -36.83 0.95
C THR A 220 -40.06 -35.43 0.32
N MET A 221 -39.07 -34.93 -0.44
CA MET A 221 -39.16 -33.56 -1.01
C MET A 221 -39.48 -33.46 -2.51
N LEU A 222 -39.60 -34.57 -3.24
CA LEU A 222 -39.80 -34.52 -4.71
C LEU A 222 -41.26 -34.48 -5.18
N LEU A 223 -42.26 -34.49 -4.29
CA LEU A 223 -43.67 -34.60 -4.67
C LEU A 223 -44.48 -33.30 -4.59
N ARG A 224 -43.86 -32.14 -4.32
CA ARG A 224 -44.55 -30.83 -4.28
C ARG A 224 -44.22 -29.88 -5.45
N MET A 225 -43.31 -30.23 -6.35
CA MET A 225 -42.95 -29.37 -7.49
C MET A 225 -43.71 -29.65 -8.80
N LEU A 226 -44.68 -30.57 -8.81
CA LEU A 226 -45.31 -31.02 -10.07
C LEU A 226 -46.74 -30.50 -10.34
N THR A 227 -47.21 -29.47 -9.63
CA THR A 227 -48.57 -28.93 -9.85
C THR A 227 -48.65 -27.40 -9.94
N LEU A 228 -47.67 -26.74 -10.56
CA LEU A 228 -47.80 -25.40 -11.14
C LEU A 228 -46.97 -25.29 -12.44
N GLY A 229 -47.01 -26.34 -13.26
CA GLY A 229 -46.60 -26.27 -14.65
C GLY A 229 -47.76 -25.73 -15.49
N ALA A 230 -47.88 -24.40 -15.56
CA ALA A 230 -48.77 -23.73 -16.49
C ALA A 230 -48.00 -22.62 -17.22
N MET A 231 -47.62 -22.93 -18.47
CA MET A 231 -47.36 -21.98 -19.56
C MET A 231 -46.42 -20.81 -19.24
N ALA A 232 -45.11 -21.06 -19.14
CA ALA A 232 -44.12 -20.02 -19.45
C ALA A 232 -43.56 -20.33 -20.85
N ALA A 233 -43.94 -19.52 -21.84
CA ALA A 233 -43.16 -19.41 -23.06
C ALA A 233 -41.70 -19.17 -22.65
N SER A 234 -40.74 -19.76 -23.37
CA SER A 234 -39.31 -19.45 -23.19
C SER A 234 -39.11 -17.97 -23.48
N VAL A 235 -39.19 -17.13 -22.45
CA VAL A 235 -38.87 -15.72 -22.57
C VAL A 235 -37.36 -15.62 -22.45
N THR A 236 -36.71 -15.17 -23.52
CA THR A 236 -35.27 -14.91 -23.54
C THR A 236 -34.97 -13.76 -22.57
N ALA A 237 -33.98 -13.94 -21.69
CA ALA A 237 -33.54 -12.92 -20.76
C ALA A 237 -33.12 -11.65 -21.50
N LYS A 238 -33.35 -10.49 -20.88
CA LYS A 238 -32.94 -9.17 -21.38
C LYS A 238 -31.59 -8.76 -20.83
N THR A 239 -30.91 -7.82 -21.47
CA THR A 239 -29.50 -7.53 -21.19
C THR A 239 -29.17 -6.05 -20.99
N ILE A 240 -28.30 -5.76 -20.02
CA ILE A 240 -27.67 -4.46 -19.82
C ILE A 240 -26.18 -4.60 -20.09
N LEU A 241 -25.65 -3.81 -21.03
CA LEU A 241 -24.22 -3.70 -21.28
C LEU A 241 -23.64 -2.58 -20.43
N HIS A 242 -22.73 -2.90 -19.51
CA HIS A 242 -22.19 -1.96 -18.52
C HIS A 242 -20.70 -1.68 -18.76
N PHE A 243 -20.39 -0.40 -19.06
CA PHE A 243 -19.05 0.14 -19.22
C PHE A 243 -18.79 1.24 -18.18
N SER A 244 -17.72 1.11 -17.40
CA SER A 244 -17.32 2.11 -16.40
C SER A 244 -15.85 2.48 -16.52
N ASP A 245 -15.48 3.63 -15.97
CA ASP A 245 -14.09 4.05 -15.73
C ASP A 245 -13.24 3.89 -17.00
N ILE A 246 -13.75 4.47 -18.09
CA ILE A 246 -13.11 4.37 -19.40
C ILE A 246 -11.80 5.16 -19.36
N HIS A 247 -11.80 6.33 -18.73
CA HIS A 247 -10.67 7.23 -18.63
C HIS A 247 -9.95 7.38 -19.97
N LEU A 248 -10.65 7.90 -20.98
CA LEU A 248 -10.08 8.05 -22.31
C LEU A 248 -9.01 9.14 -22.30
N ASN A 249 -7.78 8.73 -22.58
CA ASN A 249 -6.69 9.66 -22.86
C ASN A 249 -6.54 9.84 -24.38
N ILE A 250 -7.10 10.94 -24.90
CA ILE A 250 -7.09 11.25 -26.33
C ILE A 250 -5.70 11.56 -26.91
N THR A 251 -4.66 11.64 -26.08
CA THR A 251 -3.28 11.83 -26.53
C THR A 251 -2.47 10.53 -26.56
N LEU A 252 -2.98 9.44 -25.97
CA LEU A 252 -2.32 8.13 -25.97
C LEU A 252 -2.66 7.33 -27.23
N SER A 253 -1.63 6.78 -27.85
CA SER A 253 -1.73 5.84 -28.98
C SER A 253 -1.33 4.41 -28.62
N SER A 254 -0.44 4.22 -27.64
CA SER A 254 0.05 2.92 -27.18
C SER A 254 -0.82 2.32 -26.07
N LEU A 255 -0.64 1.02 -25.82
CA LEU A 255 -1.31 0.27 -24.76
C LEU A 255 -0.33 0.02 -23.62
N ASN A 256 -0.60 0.54 -22.42
CA ASN A 256 0.24 0.30 -21.26
C ASN A 256 -0.59 0.17 -19.98
N TYR A 257 -0.19 -0.74 -19.10
CA TYR A 257 -0.69 -0.75 -17.73
C TYR A 257 -0.14 0.47 -16.97
N ALA A 258 -0.79 0.86 -15.88
CA ALA A 258 -0.50 2.11 -15.17
C ALA A 258 -0.69 3.39 -16.01
N HIS A 259 -1.29 3.27 -17.20
CA HIS A 259 -1.78 4.36 -18.01
C HIS A 259 -3.28 4.18 -18.23
N ASP A 260 -3.93 5.30 -18.52
CA ASP A 260 -5.34 5.33 -18.88
C ASP A 260 -5.60 4.83 -20.31
N SER A 261 -6.87 4.61 -20.66
CA SER A 261 -7.25 4.00 -21.92
C SER A 261 -6.86 4.85 -23.12
N SER A 262 -6.23 4.23 -24.11
CA SER A 262 -6.09 4.82 -25.45
C SER A 262 -7.39 4.66 -26.25
N GLN A 263 -7.54 5.45 -27.32
CA GLN A 263 -8.67 5.30 -28.26
C GLN A 263 -8.73 3.87 -28.83
N ARG A 264 -7.58 3.27 -29.12
CA ARG A 264 -7.47 1.89 -29.62
C ARG A 264 -8.05 0.87 -28.65
N LEU A 265 -7.84 1.04 -27.34
CA LEU A 265 -8.41 0.14 -26.33
C LEU A 265 -9.94 0.25 -26.28
N LEU A 266 -10.46 1.47 -26.28
CA LEU A 266 -11.91 1.73 -26.25
C LEU A 266 -12.60 1.17 -27.51
N ASP A 267 -12.04 1.43 -28.70
CA ASP A 267 -12.56 0.89 -29.95
C ASP A 267 -12.58 -0.64 -29.95
N ALA A 268 -11.50 -1.28 -29.50
CA ALA A 268 -11.43 -2.74 -29.42
C ALA A 268 -12.44 -3.32 -28.41
N ALA A 269 -12.63 -2.67 -27.26
CA ALA A 269 -13.61 -3.07 -26.26
C ALA A 269 -15.04 -3.02 -26.82
N LEU A 270 -15.41 -1.90 -27.45
CA LEU A 270 -16.74 -1.69 -28.02
C LEU A 270 -17.00 -2.61 -29.22
N GLN A 271 -15.99 -2.82 -30.08
CA GLN A 271 -16.08 -3.75 -31.20
C GLN A 271 -16.32 -5.18 -30.72
N TYR A 272 -15.56 -5.63 -29.72
CA TYR A 272 -15.77 -6.95 -29.15
C TYR A 272 -17.12 -7.06 -28.44
N ALA A 273 -17.51 -6.05 -27.66
CA ALA A 273 -18.83 -6.00 -27.02
C ALA A 273 -19.96 -6.12 -28.06
N GLN A 274 -19.85 -5.43 -29.20
CA GLN A 274 -20.87 -5.48 -30.25
C GLN A 274 -20.98 -6.87 -30.90
N SER A 275 -19.87 -7.61 -30.93
CA SER A 275 -19.85 -8.99 -31.45
C SER A 275 -20.58 -9.99 -30.52
N VAL A 276 -20.58 -9.73 -29.20
CA VAL A 276 -21.23 -10.62 -28.22
C VAL A 276 -22.64 -10.16 -27.84
N ILE A 277 -22.89 -8.86 -27.79
CA ILE A 277 -24.17 -8.22 -27.45
C ILE A 277 -24.42 -7.07 -28.45
N PRO A 278 -24.92 -7.36 -29.66
CA PRO A 278 -25.13 -6.33 -30.68
C PRO A 278 -26.27 -5.36 -30.34
N THR A 279 -27.27 -5.82 -29.59
CA THR A 279 -28.49 -5.07 -29.28
C THR A 279 -28.85 -5.19 -27.80
N PRO A 280 -28.10 -4.56 -26.88
CA PRO A 280 -28.47 -4.53 -25.47
C PRO A 280 -29.74 -3.69 -25.28
N ASP A 281 -30.57 -4.05 -24.31
CA ASP A 281 -31.75 -3.26 -23.93
C ASP A 281 -31.33 -1.88 -23.37
N LEU A 282 -30.19 -1.83 -22.67
CA LEU A 282 -29.56 -0.60 -22.19
C LEU A 282 -28.03 -0.66 -22.28
N PHE A 283 -27.42 0.45 -22.69
CA PHE A 283 -25.99 0.71 -22.52
C PHE A 283 -25.81 1.58 -21.26
N LEU A 284 -25.40 0.96 -20.17
CA LEU A 284 -25.12 1.63 -18.91
C LEU A 284 -23.66 2.12 -18.91
N HIS A 285 -23.48 3.45 -18.97
CA HIS A 285 -22.19 4.10 -18.74
C HIS A 285 -22.22 4.86 -17.41
N THR A 286 -21.35 4.48 -16.47
CA THR A 286 -21.35 5.00 -15.09
C THR A 286 -20.37 6.14 -14.82
N GLY A 287 -19.75 6.73 -15.84
CA GLY A 287 -18.90 7.91 -15.69
C GLY A 287 -17.40 7.62 -15.75
N ASP A 288 -16.61 8.65 -15.40
CA ASP A 288 -15.15 8.68 -15.54
C ASP A 288 -14.71 8.41 -16.98
N ALA A 289 -15.19 9.28 -17.87
CA ALA A 289 -14.89 9.26 -19.28
C ALA A 289 -13.49 9.80 -19.59
N VAL A 290 -12.88 10.59 -18.70
CA VAL A 290 -11.61 11.32 -18.93
C VAL A 290 -10.46 10.75 -18.11
N ALA A 291 -9.27 10.74 -18.71
CA ALA A 291 -8.04 10.28 -18.08
C ALA A 291 -7.57 11.13 -16.88
N HIS A 292 -6.83 10.49 -15.98
CA HIS A 292 -6.13 11.03 -14.81
C HIS A 292 -4.93 11.91 -15.20
N VAL A 293 -5.15 12.88 -16.08
CA VAL A 293 -4.15 13.84 -16.53
C VAL A 293 -4.64 15.24 -16.25
N LYS A 294 -3.72 16.16 -15.95
CA LYS A 294 -4.06 17.58 -15.86
C LYS A 294 -4.55 18.06 -17.22
N HIS A 295 -5.79 18.50 -17.27
CA HIS A 295 -6.41 18.97 -18.50
C HIS A 295 -7.12 20.31 -18.26
N ASN A 296 -7.29 21.10 -19.32
CA ASN A 296 -8.07 22.33 -19.29
C ASN A 296 -9.52 22.05 -19.72
N ARG A 297 -10.40 23.07 -19.64
CA ARG A 297 -11.81 22.93 -20.01
C ARG A 297 -12.03 22.40 -21.43
N SER A 298 -11.23 22.83 -22.39
CA SER A 298 -11.35 22.40 -23.79
C SER A 298 -10.98 20.93 -23.96
N MET A 299 -9.91 20.48 -23.29
CA MET A 299 -9.49 19.08 -23.29
C MET A 299 -10.49 18.18 -22.57
N LEU A 300 -11.06 18.61 -21.44
CA LEU A 300 -12.13 17.91 -20.74
C LEU A 300 -13.31 17.65 -21.68
N ALA A 301 -13.89 18.72 -22.22
CA ALA A 301 -15.05 18.65 -23.09
C ALA A 301 -14.78 17.77 -24.31
N LYS A 302 -13.59 17.89 -24.92
CA LYS A 302 -13.19 17.08 -26.07
C LYS A 302 -13.05 15.60 -25.71
N ALA A 303 -12.46 15.27 -24.56
CA ALA A 303 -12.27 13.89 -24.13
C ALA A 303 -13.60 13.20 -23.81
N VAL A 304 -14.47 13.85 -23.02
CA VAL A 304 -15.83 13.33 -22.74
C VAL A 304 -16.61 13.17 -24.05
N MET A 305 -16.60 14.19 -24.92
CA MET A 305 -17.29 14.13 -26.19
C MET A 305 -16.76 13.02 -27.11
N GLN A 306 -15.44 12.83 -27.17
CA GLN A 306 -14.84 11.77 -27.97
C GLN A 306 -15.22 10.38 -27.41
N ASN A 307 -15.23 10.23 -26.09
CA ASN A 307 -15.62 8.99 -25.43
C ASN A 307 -17.06 8.60 -25.78
N ILE A 308 -18.02 9.48 -25.51
CA ILE A 308 -19.44 9.22 -25.78
C ILE A 308 -19.71 9.05 -27.26
N ARG A 309 -19.11 9.87 -28.14
CA ARG A 309 -19.24 9.68 -29.60
C ARG A 309 -18.67 8.35 -30.09
N THR A 310 -17.63 7.83 -29.43
CA THR A 310 -17.10 6.50 -29.74
C THR A 310 -18.14 5.45 -29.35
N ILE A 311 -18.77 5.55 -28.18
CA ILE A 311 -19.87 4.65 -27.79
C ILE A 311 -21.04 4.72 -28.79
N GLU A 312 -21.48 5.93 -29.13
CA GLU A 312 -22.55 6.22 -30.11
C GLU A 312 -22.29 5.66 -31.52
N LYS A 313 -21.02 5.44 -31.87
CA LYS A 313 -20.62 4.83 -33.15
C LYS A 313 -20.95 3.34 -33.18
N TYR A 314 -20.86 2.64 -32.05
CA TYR A 314 -21.12 1.20 -31.96
C TYR A 314 -22.54 0.89 -31.48
N TYR A 315 -23.16 1.76 -30.67
CA TYR A 315 -24.49 1.56 -30.10
C TYR A 315 -25.39 2.78 -30.33
N ASN A 316 -26.70 2.55 -30.45
CA ASN A 316 -27.65 3.62 -30.71
C ASN A 316 -27.68 4.65 -29.57
N VAL A 317 -27.66 5.93 -29.96
CA VAL A 317 -27.46 7.10 -29.08
C VAL A 317 -28.50 7.23 -27.97
N ARG A 318 -29.73 6.75 -28.19
CA ARG A 318 -30.83 6.85 -27.21
C ARG A 318 -30.73 5.86 -26.04
N ASN A 319 -29.84 4.87 -26.12
CA ASN A 319 -29.74 3.81 -25.13
C ASN A 319 -28.54 3.97 -24.19
N VAL A 320 -27.86 5.11 -24.20
CA VAL A 320 -26.67 5.38 -23.36
C VAL A 320 -27.06 6.27 -22.18
N THR A 321 -26.78 5.82 -20.95
CA THR A 321 -27.07 6.60 -19.74
C THR A 321 -26.06 7.72 -19.52
N ALA A 322 -26.53 8.90 -19.11
CA ALA A 322 -25.69 9.98 -18.59
C ALA A 322 -25.48 9.84 -17.07
N ILE A 323 -24.22 9.62 -16.67
CA ILE A 323 -23.76 9.55 -15.27
C ILE A 323 -22.42 10.28 -15.18
N LEU A 324 -22.23 11.07 -14.12
CA LEU A 324 -21.02 11.84 -13.86
C LEU A 324 -20.09 11.07 -12.92
N GLY A 325 -18.82 10.92 -13.31
CA GLY A 325 -17.75 10.44 -12.44
C GLY A 325 -16.91 11.58 -11.84
N ASN A 326 -16.08 11.26 -10.84
CA ASN A 326 -15.24 12.24 -10.17
C ASN A 326 -14.16 12.84 -11.07
N ALA A 327 -13.71 12.12 -12.09
CA ALA A 327 -12.70 12.56 -13.06
C ALA A 327 -13.30 13.36 -14.23
N ASP A 328 -14.63 13.47 -14.34
CA ASP A 328 -15.33 14.19 -15.43
C ASP A 328 -15.35 15.72 -15.22
N PHE A 329 -14.39 16.25 -14.47
CA PHE A 329 -14.23 17.67 -14.18
C PHE A 329 -12.77 18.11 -14.36
N VAL A 330 -12.55 19.42 -14.49
CA VAL A 330 -11.21 20.02 -14.75
C VAL A 330 -10.16 19.58 -13.73
N LYS A 331 -10.59 19.31 -12.50
CA LYS A 331 -9.78 18.63 -11.50
C LYS A 331 -10.62 17.51 -10.91
N ASP A 332 -9.94 16.43 -10.56
CA ASP A 332 -10.55 15.29 -9.90
C ASP A 332 -11.35 15.74 -8.66
N TYR A 333 -12.58 15.24 -8.52
CA TYR A 333 -13.57 15.58 -7.49
C TYR A 333 -13.99 17.05 -7.40
N LEU A 334 -13.60 17.92 -8.33
CA LEU A 334 -13.94 19.35 -8.32
C LEU A 334 -15.28 19.60 -8.99
N MET A 335 -16.37 19.54 -8.22
CA MET A 335 -17.72 19.84 -8.67
C MET A 335 -18.37 20.91 -7.79
N GLN A 336 -19.02 21.88 -8.43
CA GLN A 336 -19.82 22.87 -7.70
C GLN A 336 -21.21 22.32 -7.42
N VAL A 337 -21.63 22.37 -6.16
CA VAL A 337 -23.02 22.11 -5.77
C VAL A 337 -23.78 23.43 -5.78
N THR A 338 -24.74 23.55 -6.70
CA THR A 338 -25.60 24.72 -6.89
C THR A 338 -27.05 24.41 -6.53
N ASP A 339 -27.88 25.43 -6.33
CA ASP A 339 -29.34 25.23 -6.29
C ASP A 339 -29.82 24.91 -7.72
N PRO A 340 -30.46 23.74 -7.97
CA PRO A 340 -30.97 23.40 -9.30
C PRO A 340 -31.98 24.42 -9.86
N LYS A 341 -32.62 25.22 -9.01
CA LYS A 341 -33.55 26.29 -9.43
C LYS A 341 -32.85 27.47 -10.11
N ASN A 342 -31.53 27.61 -9.92
CA ASN A 342 -30.75 28.70 -10.50
C ASN A 342 -30.29 28.41 -11.94
N GLY A 343 -30.76 27.31 -12.54
CA GLY A 343 -30.44 26.92 -13.91
C GLY A 343 -29.13 26.12 -14.00
N THR A 344 -28.49 26.20 -15.15
CA THR A 344 -27.29 25.44 -15.55
C THR A 344 -26.20 25.40 -14.48
N ASN A 345 -25.76 24.20 -14.11
CA ASN A 345 -24.65 24.04 -13.19
C ASN A 345 -23.31 24.30 -13.92
N PRO A 346 -22.43 25.17 -13.41
CA PRO A 346 -21.22 25.58 -14.13
C PRO A 346 -20.18 24.45 -14.29
N SER A 347 -20.26 23.38 -13.51
CA SER A 347 -19.37 22.21 -13.65
C SER A 347 -19.90 21.27 -14.72
N ILE A 348 -21.21 21.02 -14.74
CA ILE A 348 -21.88 20.15 -15.71
C ILE A 348 -21.90 20.79 -17.10
N ALA A 349 -22.11 22.11 -17.17
CA ALA A 349 -22.09 22.92 -18.40
C ALA A 349 -20.78 22.83 -19.22
N MET A 350 -19.72 22.27 -18.62
CA MET A 350 -18.47 22.05 -19.35
C MET A 350 -18.55 20.85 -20.31
N ILE A 351 -19.47 19.91 -20.04
CA ILE A 351 -19.56 18.63 -20.74
C ILE A 351 -20.99 18.24 -21.14
N ASP A 352 -22.00 18.96 -20.66
CA ASP A 352 -23.44 18.79 -20.93
C ASP A 352 -23.76 18.56 -22.42
N GLN A 353 -23.18 19.36 -23.32
CA GLN A 353 -23.43 19.32 -24.76
C GLN A 353 -23.15 17.96 -25.39
N THR A 354 -22.31 17.15 -24.75
CA THR A 354 -22.05 15.77 -25.17
C THR A 354 -23.33 14.92 -25.14
N TRP A 355 -24.19 15.15 -24.16
CA TRP A 355 -25.38 14.35 -23.90
C TRP A 355 -26.62 14.83 -24.65
N ARG A 356 -26.51 15.94 -25.40
CA ARG A 356 -27.64 16.56 -26.10
C ARG A 356 -28.31 15.64 -27.12
N ARG A 357 -27.58 14.66 -27.67
CA ARG A 357 -28.12 13.69 -28.64
C ARG A 357 -28.77 12.48 -27.96
N SER A 358 -28.32 12.13 -26.76
CA SER A 358 -28.77 10.96 -25.98
C SER A 358 -29.99 11.26 -25.13
N LEU A 359 -30.16 12.51 -24.71
CA LEU A 359 -31.22 12.93 -23.78
C LEU A 359 -32.35 13.69 -24.51
N THR A 360 -33.58 13.56 -23.99
CA THR A 360 -34.69 14.45 -24.35
C THR A 360 -34.46 15.86 -23.81
N ASP A 361 -35.23 16.85 -24.28
CA ASP A 361 -35.08 18.24 -23.79
C ASP A 361 -35.26 18.37 -22.28
N ALA A 362 -36.28 17.72 -21.72
CA ALA A 362 -36.53 17.73 -20.27
C ALA A 362 -35.41 17.02 -19.49
N GLN A 363 -34.96 15.85 -19.96
CA GLN A 363 -33.85 15.13 -19.33
C GLN A 363 -32.54 15.91 -19.43
N PHE A 364 -32.32 16.62 -20.53
CA PHE A 364 -31.13 17.44 -20.70
C PHE A 364 -31.12 18.61 -19.70
N GLU A 365 -32.23 19.33 -19.55
CA GLU A 365 -32.36 20.42 -18.57
C GLU A 365 -32.16 19.93 -17.13
N ASP A 366 -32.77 18.79 -16.79
CA ASP A 366 -32.56 18.14 -15.51
C ASP A 366 -31.11 17.68 -15.32
N PHE A 367 -30.47 17.12 -16.34
CA PHE A 367 -29.07 16.72 -16.24
C PHE A 367 -28.16 17.94 -16.05
N ASP A 368 -28.35 18.98 -16.84
CA ASP A 368 -27.52 20.19 -16.84
C ASP A 368 -27.59 20.97 -15.51
N THR A 369 -28.73 20.91 -14.82
CA THR A 369 -28.92 21.60 -13.53
C THR A 369 -28.44 20.79 -12.33
N ARG A 370 -28.57 19.46 -12.35
CA ARG A 370 -28.42 18.62 -11.14
C ARG A 370 -27.67 17.29 -11.34
N GLY A 371 -27.53 16.81 -12.57
CA GLY A 371 -26.66 15.67 -12.94
C GLY A 371 -27.20 14.28 -12.63
N TYR A 372 -28.48 14.15 -12.26
CA TYR A 372 -29.13 12.86 -11.99
C TYR A 372 -30.47 12.75 -12.72
N LEU A 373 -30.85 11.55 -13.16
CA LEU A 373 -32.00 11.32 -14.04
C LEU A 373 -32.72 10.02 -13.71
N TRP A 374 -33.84 9.79 -14.40
CA TRP A 374 -34.38 8.45 -14.56
C TRP A 374 -34.71 8.19 -16.03
N TYR A 375 -34.69 6.91 -16.42
CA TYR A 375 -34.96 6.41 -17.76
C TYR A 375 -36.00 5.30 -17.69
N GLN A 376 -36.93 5.28 -18.65
CA GLN A 376 -37.83 4.15 -18.82
C GLN A 376 -37.08 3.02 -19.53
N LEU A 377 -36.91 1.88 -18.86
CA LEU A 377 -36.25 0.71 -19.45
C LEU A 377 -37.28 -0.28 -20.02
N GLU A 378 -38.31 -0.58 -19.24
CA GLU A 378 -39.46 -1.41 -19.62
C GLU A 378 -40.74 -0.72 -19.15
N PRO A 379 -41.96 -1.09 -19.62
CA PRO A 379 -43.20 -0.46 -19.15
C PRO A 379 -43.34 -0.34 -17.63
N ASN A 380 -42.85 -1.33 -16.87
CA ASN A 380 -42.88 -1.34 -15.41
C ASN A 380 -41.48 -1.36 -14.76
N LEU A 381 -40.42 -0.96 -15.47
CA LEU A 381 -39.06 -0.86 -14.92
C LEU A 381 -38.42 0.47 -15.33
N ILE A 382 -37.91 1.20 -14.35
CA ILE A 382 -37.11 2.42 -14.56
C ILE A 382 -35.67 2.25 -14.06
N MET A 383 -34.74 2.95 -14.71
CA MET A 383 -33.36 3.12 -14.24
C MET A 383 -33.21 4.53 -13.67
N ILE A 384 -32.88 4.64 -12.38
CA ILE A 384 -32.50 5.90 -11.73
C ILE A 384 -30.99 6.04 -11.79
N THR A 385 -30.48 7.14 -12.30
CA THR A 385 -29.06 7.47 -12.28
C THR A 385 -28.77 8.58 -11.29
N LEU A 386 -27.82 8.36 -10.39
CA LEU A 386 -27.46 9.28 -9.32
C LEU A 386 -26.19 10.07 -9.65
N ASN A 387 -26.18 11.34 -9.26
CA ASN A 387 -24.99 12.17 -9.18
C ASN A 387 -24.31 11.94 -7.84
N THR A 388 -23.36 11.01 -7.82
CA THR A 388 -22.73 10.53 -6.58
C THR A 388 -21.49 11.33 -6.18
N VAL A 389 -20.98 12.19 -7.05
CA VAL A 389 -19.75 12.99 -6.85
C VAL A 389 -19.84 13.88 -5.60
N PRO A 390 -20.95 14.61 -5.35
CA PRO A 390 -21.12 15.43 -4.14
C PRO A 390 -21.05 14.66 -2.83
N TYR A 391 -21.24 13.34 -2.87
CA TYR A 391 -21.24 12.54 -1.66
C TYR A 391 -19.86 12.07 -1.24
N SER A 392 -18.84 12.18 -2.10
CA SER A 392 -17.51 11.67 -1.80
C SER A 392 -16.80 12.42 -0.68
N ILE A 393 -16.04 11.69 0.15
CA ILE A 393 -15.14 12.29 1.15
C ILE A 393 -14.03 13.15 0.53
N LYS A 394 -13.77 12.98 -0.77
CA LYS A 394 -12.77 13.74 -1.53
C LYS A 394 -13.36 14.92 -2.28
N HIS A 395 -14.68 15.11 -2.24
CA HIS A 395 -15.36 16.18 -2.96
C HIS A 395 -14.78 17.56 -2.62
N ALA A 396 -14.53 18.36 -3.66
CA ALA A 396 -14.04 19.72 -3.53
C ALA A 396 -14.99 20.71 -4.23
N PRO A 397 -15.48 21.76 -3.54
CA PRO A 397 -15.34 22.05 -2.09
C PRO A 397 -16.02 21.00 -1.21
N LYS A 398 -15.59 20.84 0.05
CA LYS A 398 -16.22 19.86 0.96
C LYS A 398 -17.74 20.07 1.04
N THR A 399 -18.51 18.99 1.03
CA THR A 399 -19.97 19.00 1.09
C THR A 399 -20.51 18.62 2.46
N THR A 400 -19.65 18.31 3.44
CA THR A 400 -20.04 17.83 4.77
C THR A 400 -21.08 18.69 5.50
N PHE A 401 -21.19 19.98 5.18
CA PHE A 401 -22.18 20.91 5.74
C PHE A 401 -23.52 20.96 4.98
N ILE A 402 -23.63 20.30 3.83
CA ILE A 402 -24.83 20.27 2.98
C ILE A 402 -25.58 18.96 3.26
N GLN A 403 -26.83 19.04 3.71
CA GLN A 403 -27.61 17.84 4.07
C GLN A 403 -28.06 17.01 2.85
N ASP A 404 -28.48 17.68 1.78
CA ASP A 404 -28.97 17.04 0.56
C ASP A 404 -28.48 17.80 -0.67
N PRO A 405 -27.22 17.58 -1.11
CA PRO A 405 -26.69 18.15 -2.34
C PRO A 405 -27.66 18.00 -3.50
N PHE A 406 -27.99 19.12 -4.15
CA PHE A 406 -28.98 19.23 -5.23
C PHE A 406 -30.42 18.80 -4.90
N GLY A 407 -30.74 18.46 -3.64
CA GLY A 407 -32.06 17.92 -3.29
C GLY A 407 -32.30 16.49 -3.79
N GLN A 408 -31.21 15.75 -4.08
CA GLN A 408 -31.26 14.46 -4.73
C GLN A 408 -31.86 13.35 -3.85
N PHE A 409 -31.61 13.34 -2.54
CA PHE A 409 -32.22 12.34 -1.65
C PHE A 409 -33.72 12.55 -1.50
N THR A 410 -34.15 13.80 -1.39
CA THR A 410 -35.58 14.16 -1.37
C THR A 410 -36.26 13.73 -2.67
N TRP A 411 -35.61 13.96 -3.80
CA TRP A 411 -36.09 13.52 -5.10
C TRP A 411 -36.12 11.99 -5.21
N LEU A 412 -35.07 11.28 -4.78
CA LEU A 412 -34.97 9.82 -4.85
C LEU A 412 -36.09 9.15 -4.05
N GLU A 413 -36.33 9.61 -2.82
CA GLU A 413 -37.39 9.08 -1.96
C GLU A 413 -38.79 9.31 -2.58
N LYS A 414 -38.99 10.46 -3.24
CA LYS A 414 -40.22 10.74 -3.99
C LYS A 414 -40.40 9.76 -5.18
N ILE A 415 -39.40 9.61 -6.03
CA ILE A 415 -39.48 8.73 -7.21
C ILE A 415 -39.70 7.26 -6.80
N LEU A 416 -39.02 6.79 -5.75
CA LEU A 416 -39.23 5.44 -5.22
C LEU A 416 -40.64 5.23 -4.67
N SER A 417 -41.20 6.26 -4.01
CA SER A 417 -42.57 6.21 -3.51
C SER A 417 -43.60 6.15 -4.64
N GLU A 418 -43.40 6.95 -5.69
CA GLU A 418 -44.24 6.95 -6.90
C GLU A 418 -44.13 5.62 -7.67
N ALA A 419 -42.93 5.08 -7.81
CA ALA A 419 -42.70 3.78 -8.43
C ALA A 419 -43.44 2.68 -7.66
N LYS A 420 -43.32 2.68 -6.33
CA LYS A 420 -44.05 1.73 -5.46
C LYS A 420 -45.57 1.87 -5.61
N SER A 421 -46.12 3.08 -5.63
CA SER A 421 -47.58 3.28 -5.81
C SER A 421 -48.08 2.84 -7.18
N ASN A 422 -47.23 2.90 -8.20
CA ASN A 422 -47.57 2.57 -9.57
C ASN A 422 -47.22 1.12 -9.96
N ASN A 423 -46.73 0.29 -9.02
CA ASN A 423 -46.19 -1.05 -9.30
C ASN A 423 -45.08 -1.04 -10.37
N THR A 424 -44.25 0.00 -10.34
CA THR A 424 -43.04 0.14 -11.16
C THR A 424 -41.82 -0.26 -10.34
N TYR A 425 -40.92 -1.02 -10.93
CA TYR A 425 -39.67 -1.46 -10.33
C TYR A 425 -38.51 -0.53 -10.70
N VAL A 426 -37.44 -0.58 -9.92
CA VAL A 426 -36.35 0.38 -10.01
C VAL A 426 -34.98 -0.31 -10.00
N TYR A 427 -34.15 0.03 -10.98
CA TYR A 427 -32.69 -0.11 -10.88
C TYR A 427 -32.08 1.23 -10.49
N ILE A 428 -31.09 1.23 -9.61
CA ILE A 428 -30.34 2.42 -9.24
C ILE A 428 -28.92 2.28 -9.77
N ALA A 429 -28.41 3.30 -10.43
CA ALA A 429 -27.03 3.36 -10.88
C ALA A 429 -26.34 4.67 -10.46
N GLY A 430 -25.03 4.63 -10.32
CA GLY A 430 -24.21 5.81 -10.03
C GLY A 430 -22.73 5.51 -10.27
N HIS A 431 -21.87 6.51 -10.09
CA HIS A 431 -20.43 6.31 -10.24
C HIS A 431 -19.80 5.76 -8.96
N ILE A 432 -19.69 6.60 -7.93
CA ILE A 432 -19.05 6.31 -6.65
C ILE A 432 -20.03 5.52 -5.79
N PRO A 433 -19.72 4.27 -5.39
CA PRO A 433 -20.59 3.49 -4.53
C PRO A 433 -20.53 3.97 -3.06
N PRO A 434 -21.64 3.94 -2.30
CA PRO A 434 -21.67 4.29 -0.87
C PRO A 434 -21.15 3.15 0.01
N ILE A 435 -19.87 2.82 -0.14
CA ILE A 435 -19.23 1.63 0.47
C ILE A 435 -17.96 1.98 1.24
N ILE A 436 -17.46 1.00 1.99
CA ILE A 436 -16.08 0.98 2.47
C ILE A 436 -15.18 0.45 1.36
N ASP A 437 -14.15 1.22 1.04
CA ASP A 437 -13.17 0.96 0.01
C ASP A 437 -12.42 -0.36 0.24
N SER A 438 -12.27 -1.14 -0.83
CA SER A 438 -11.61 -2.44 -0.77
C SER A 438 -10.08 -2.37 -0.70
N TYR A 439 -9.46 -1.21 -1.00
CA TYR A 439 -8.01 -1.04 -0.89
C TYR A 439 -7.58 -0.54 0.49
N ALA A 440 -8.11 0.61 0.92
CA ALA A 440 -7.66 1.32 2.11
C ALA A 440 -8.56 1.11 3.32
N GLY A 441 -9.79 0.58 3.14
CA GLY A 441 -10.77 0.47 4.22
C GLY A 441 -11.37 1.81 4.64
N ASN A 442 -11.29 2.84 3.78
CA ASN A 442 -11.87 4.16 4.03
C ASN A 442 -13.27 4.27 3.42
N ASN A 443 -14.09 5.21 3.89
CA ASN A 443 -15.38 5.48 3.24
C ASN A 443 -15.18 6.08 1.85
N GLN A 444 -16.02 5.67 0.89
CA GLN A 444 -16.10 6.33 -0.42
C GLN A 444 -17.01 7.56 -0.40
N TRP A 445 -18.07 7.54 0.42
CA TRP A 445 -18.95 8.68 0.69
C TRP A 445 -18.80 9.19 2.12
N GLU A 446 -19.16 10.45 2.37
CA GLU A 446 -19.34 10.94 3.74
C GLU A 446 -20.40 10.08 4.47
N VAL A 447 -20.11 9.70 5.71
CA VAL A 447 -20.93 8.74 6.48
C VAL A 447 -22.39 9.16 6.55
N GLN A 448 -22.66 10.46 6.70
CA GLN A 448 -24.03 10.99 6.74
C GLN A 448 -24.85 10.65 5.48
N TYR A 449 -24.21 10.62 4.31
CA TYR A 449 -24.85 10.29 3.05
C TYR A 449 -25.04 8.79 2.88
N ILE A 450 -24.09 7.96 3.35
CA ILE A 450 -24.26 6.51 3.40
C ILE A 450 -25.48 6.16 4.25
N VAL A 451 -25.55 6.71 5.47
CA VAL A 451 -26.68 6.51 6.39
C VAL A 451 -28.00 6.95 5.76
N LYS A 452 -28.04 8.16 5.16
CA LYS A 452 -29.26 8.67 4.53
C LYS A 452 -29.69 7.82 3.34
N TYR A 453 -28.77 7.43 2.46
CA TYR A 453 -29.05 6.56 1.32
C TYR A 453 -29.57 5.18 1.74
N GLN A 454 -28.87 4.52 2.68
CA GLN A 454 -29.31 3.24 3.27
C GLN A 454 -30.72 3.35 3.84
N SER A 455 -31.02 4.41 4.59
CA SER A 455 -32.35 4.63 5.17
C SER A 455 -33.46 4.82 4.12
N ILE A 456 -33.12 5.29 2.91
CA ILE A 456 -34.08 5.43 1.82
C ILE A 456 -34.29 4.07 1.16
N VAL A 457 -33.22 3.42 0.68
CA VAL A 457 -33.36 2.18 -0.09
C VAL A 457 -33.94 1.02 0.72
N GLN A 458 -33.69 0.98 2.03
CA GLN A 458 -34.26 -0.03 2.93
C GLN A 458 -35.79 0.08 3.09
N LYS A 459 -36.42 1.21 2.74
CA LYS A 459 -37.90 1.35 2.75
C LYS A 459 -38.56 0.72 1.53
N PHE A 460 -37.77 0.35 0.51
CA PHE A 460 -38.25 -0.08 -0.81
C PHE A 460 -37.66 -1.42 -1.27
N PRO A 461 -37.56 -2.47 -0.42
CA PRO A 461 -36.88 -3.72 -0.76
C PRO A 461 -37.54 -4.50 -1.90
N ASP A 462 -38.86 -4.36 -2.09
CA ASP A 462 -39.61 -5.04 -3.16
C ASP A 462 -39.70 -4.22 -4.45
N THR A 463 -39.39 -2.93 -4.38
CA THR A 463 -39.45 -1.98 -5.50
C THR A 463 -38.10 -1.84 -6.18
N ILE A 464 -37.02 -1.75 -5.40
CA ILE A 464 -35.66 -1.72 -5.93
C ILE A 464 -35.25 -3.16 -6.28
N LYS A 465 -34.71 -3.36 -7.48
CA LYS A 465 -34.33 -4.67 -8.00
C LYS A 465 -32.82 -4.83 -8.22
N ALA A 466 -32.10 -3.73 -8.38
CA ALA A 466 -30.64 -3.73 -8.51
C ALA A 466 -30.01 -2.37 -8.15
N GLN A 467 -28.74 -2.41 -7.75
CA GLN A 467 -27.90 -1.25 -7.52
C GLN A 467 -26.54 -1.45 -8.23
N LEU A 468 -26.18 -0.61 -9.21
CA LEU A 468 -25.05 -0.80 -10.12
C LEU A 468 -24.10 0.41 -10.13
N PHE A 469 -22.82 0.19 -9.85
CA PHE A 469 -21.82 1.24 -9.69
C PHE A 469 -20.49 0.94 -10.42
N GLY A 470 -19.58 1.93 -10.42
CA GLY A 470 -18.21 1.85 -10.94
C GLY A 470 -17.17 2.29 -9.91
N HIS A 471 -16.27 3.17 -10.32
CA HIS A 471 -15.31 3.93 -9.50
C HIS A 471 -14.17 3.15 -8.83
N VAL A 472 -14.41 1.95 -8.32
CA VAL A 472 -13.39 1.17 -7.59
C VAL A 472 -12.44 0.39 -8.51
N HIS A 473 -12.74 0.35 -9.82
CA HIS A 473 -12.04 -0.43 -10.85
C HIS A 473 -11.98 -1.94 -10.53
N ASN A 474 -12.92 -2.42 -9.72
CA ASN A 474 -13.02 -3.80 -9.28
C ASN A 474 -14.43 -4.34 -9.53
N ILE A 475 -14.51 -5.62 -9.90
CA ILE A 475 -15.75 -6.37 -10.00
C ILE A 475 -16.10 -6.89 -8.61
N GLU A 476 -17.08 -6.25 -7.95
CA GLU A 476 -17.42 -6.55 -6.56
C GLU A 476 -18.94 -6.60 -6.34
N TYR A 477 -19.36 -7.36 -5.33
CA TYR A 477 -20.73 -7.27 -4.78
C TYR A 477 -20.70 -6.93 -3.29
N ARG A 478 -21.75 -6.25 -2.82
CA ARG A 478 -21.95 -5.87 -1.41
C ARG A 478 -23.35 -6.26 -0.98
N VAL A 479 -23.45 -7.05 0.08
CA VAL A 479 -24.73 -7.56 0.59
C VAL A 479 -25.17 -6.77 1.83
N PRO A 480 -26.41 -6.26 1.87
CA PRO A 480 -26.93 -5.56 3.04
C PRO A 480 -26.95 -6.46 4.29
N ILE A 481 -26.67 -5.84 5.43
CA ILE A 481 -26.88 -6.45 6.74
C ILE A 481 -28.40 -6.63 6.93
N PRO A 482 -28.87 -7.85 7.28
CA PRO A 482 -30.28 -8.08 7.56
C PRO A 482 -30.81 -7.18 8.68
N THR A 483 -32.02 -6.65 8.52
CA THR A 483 -32.71 -5.90 9.57
C THR A 483 -33.29 -6.84 10.63
N LEU A 484 -33.68 -6.30 11.80
CA LEU A 484 -34.19 -7.08 12.93
C LEU A 484 -35.46 -7.90 12.61
N ASP A 485 -36.24 -7.45 11.63
CA ASP A 485 -37.42 -8.13 11.11
C ASP A 485 -37.09 -9.24 10.08
N GLY A 486 -35.80 -9.49 9.82
CA GLY A 486 -35.33 -10.47 8.85
C GLY A 486 -35.44 -10.02 7.39
N SER A 487 -35.87 -8.78 7.12
CA SER A 487 -35.87 -8.24 5.76
C SER A 487 -34.43 -8.12 5.26
N THR A 488 -34.24 -8.44 3.98
CA THR A 488 -32.92 -8.39 3.36
C THR A 488 -32.98 -7.39 2.24
N GLY A 489 -32.25 -6.27 2.38
CA GLY A 489 -32.20 -5.25 1.33
C GLY A 489 -31.65 -5.78 0.00
N VAL A 490 -31.61 -4.92 -1.01
CA VAL A 490 -31.10 -5.25 -2.34
C VAL A 490 -29.56 -5.21 -2.34
N PRO A 491 -28.86 -6.19 -2.96
CA PRO A 491 -27.41 -6.14 -3.08
C PRO A 491 -26.96 -5.01 -4.02
N MET A 492 -25.68 -4.66 -3.90
CA MET A 492 -25.02 -3.67 -4.74
C MET A 492 -23.87 -4.31 -5.47
N PHE A 493 -23.65 -3.88 -6.71
CA PHE A 493 -22.58 -4.37 -7.55
C PHE A 493 -21.74 -3.21 -8.08
N ALA A 494 -20.42 -3.41 -8.10
CA ALA A 494 -19.47 -2.56 -8.82
C ALA A 494 -18.89 -3.35 -9.99
N THR A 495 -18.77 -2.71 -11.16
CA THR A 495 -18.13 -3.31 -12.34
C THR A 495 -16.65 -2.92 -12.44
N GLY A 496 -15.89 -3.70 -13.21
CA GLY A 496 -14.51 -3.40 -13.53
C GLY A 496 -14.37 -2.24 -14.51
N ALA A 497 -13.15 -1.72 -14.62
CA ALA A 497 -12.83 -0.60 -15.50
C ALA A 497 -12.34 -1.06 -16.89
N ILE A 498 -12.58 -0.23 -17.91
CA ILE A 498 -11.84 -0.35 -19.18
C ILE A 498 -10.40 0.15 -18.99
N SER A 499 -10.19 1.20 -18.18
CA SER A 499 -8.84 1.68 -17.87
C SER A 499 -8.03 0.67 -17.07
N PRO A 500 -6.79 0.33 -17.50
CA PRO A 500 -5.87 -0.52 -16.76
C PRO A 500 -4.98 0.26 -15.77
N TYR A 501 -5.31 1.52 -15.47
CA TYR A 501 -4.48 2.43 -14.67
C TYR A 501 -4.11 1.87 -13.29
N PHE A 502 -5.01 1.17 -12.61
CA PHE A 502 -4.74 0.55 -11.30
C PHE A 502 -4.35 -0.93 -11.39
N GLY A 503 -3.80 -1.35 -12.53
CA GLY A 503 -3.26 -2.70 -12.73
C GLY A 503 -4.31 -3.79 -12.94
N ASN A 504 -5.61 -3.47 -12.94
CA ASN A 504 -6.66 -4.38 -13.42
C ASN A 504 -6.50 -4.66 -14.92
N ASN A 505 -6.99 -5.81 -15.37
CA ASN A 505 -7.22 -5.99 -16.80
C ASN A 505 -8.41 -5.13 -17.25
N PRO A 506 -8.38 -4.54 -18.46
CA PRO A 506 -9.56 -3.92 -19.05
C PRO A 506 -10.71 -4.91 -19.13
N SER A 507 -11.88 -4.49 -18.66
CA SER A 507 -13.06 -5.36 -18.59
C SER A 507 -14.37 -4.58 -18.73
N PHE A 508 -15.43 -5.28 -19.17
CA PHE A 508 -16.81 -4.80 -19.14
C PHE A 508 -17.75 -5.91 -18.66
N THR A 509 -18.95 -5.54 -18.22
CA THR A 509 -19.93 -6.49 -17.68
C THR A 509 -21.22 -6.49 -18.50
N VAL A 510 -21.80 -7.66 -18.70
CA VAL A 510 -23.15 -7.86 -19.26
C VAL A 510 -24.03 -8.41 -18.15
N TRP A 511 -25.12 -7.73 -17.84
CA TRP A 511 -26.13 -8.17 -16.87
C TRP A 511 -27.30 -8.81 -17.59
N GLU A 512 -27.83 -9.90 -17.05
CA GLU A 512 -29.04 -10.54 -17.54
C GLU A 512 -30.17 -10.35 -16.53
N TYR A 513 -31.37 -9.97 -16.98
CA TYR A 513 -32.54 -9.80 -16.14
C TYR A 513 -33.79 -10.48 -16.70
N ASP A 514 -34.68 -10.87 -15.80
CA ASP A 514 -35.96 -11.45 -16.17
C ASP A 514 -36.92 -10.35 -16.65
N PRO A 515 -37.48 -10.46 -17.87
CA PRO A 515 -38.35 -9.42 -18.43
C PRO A 515 -39.74 -9.34 -17.77
N THR A 516 -40.07 -10.26 -16.85
CA THR A 516 -41.36 -10.29 -16.15
C THR A 516 -41.23 -9.85 -14.70
N SER A 517 -40.28 -10.42 -13.94
CA SER A 517 -40.04 -10.07 -12.54
C SER A 517 -39.06 -8.91 -12.36
N TYR A 518 -38.27 -8.62 -13.39
CA TYR A 518 -37.19 -7.62 -13.40
C TYR A 518 -36.07 -7.91 -12.39
N ASP A 519 -35.97 -9.14 -11.88
CA ASP A 519 -34.86 -9.55 -11.04
C ASP A 519 -33.60 -9.73 -11.90
N LEU A 520 -32.45 -9.32 -11.37
CA LEU A 520 -31.16 -9.65 -11.97
C LEU A 520 -30.92 -11.16 -11.82
N LEU A 521 -30.72 -11.81 -12.96
CA LEU A 521 -30.50 -13.25 -13.06
C LEU A 521 -29.02 -13.59 -12.93
N ASP A 522 -28.16 -12.87 -13.66
CA ASP A 522 -26.73 -13.16 -13.73
C ASP A 522 -25.91 -11.96 -14.21
N TYR A 523 -24.58 -12.07 -14.12
CA TYR A 523 -23.65 -11.20 -14.81
C TYR A 523 -22.50 -11.99 -15.44
N THR A 524 -22.07 -11.54 -16.62
CA THR A 524 -20.93 -12.07 -17.36
C THR A 524 -19.87 -10.99 -17.54
N VAL A 525 -18.64 -11.31 -17.15
CA VAL A 525 -17.49 -10.42 -17.31
C VAL A 525 -16.71 -10.80 -18.57
N TYR A 526 -16.40 -9.80 -19.38
CA TYR A 526 -15.49 -9.92 -20.51
C TYR A 526 -14.26 -9.08 -20.23
N ALA A 527 -13.08 -9.60 -20.54
CA ALA A 527 -11.82 -8.94 -20.27
C ALA A 527 -10.80 -9.22 -21.36
N THR A 528 -9.81 -8.34 -21.47
CA THR A 528 -8.61 -8.55 -22.26
C THR A 528 -7.40 -8.36 -21.36
N ASN A 529 -6.31 -9.04 -21.70
CA ASN A 529 -4.98 -8.65 -21.24
C ASN A 529 -4.14 -8.27 -22.46
N PHE A 530 -2.99 -7.66 -22.22
CA PHE A 530 -2.00 -7.41 -23.26
C PHE A 530 -0.59 -7.51 -22.68
N SER A 531 0.35 -7.90 -23.54
CA SER A 531 1.80 -8.01 -23.26
C SER A 531 2.56 -7.09 -24.22
N ASP A 532 3.90 -7.18 -24.27
CA ASP A 532 4.76 -6.28 -25.06
C ASP A 532 4.40 -6.18 -26.56
N ASN A 533 3.67 -7.16 -27.11
CA ASN A 533 3.21 -7.15 -28.50
C ASN A 533 1.93 -6.31 -28.73
N GLU A 534 1.36 -5.70 -27.68
CA GLU A 534 0.16 -4.85 -27.75
C GLU A 534 -1.10 -5.50 -28.37
N GLU A 535 -1.19 -6.83 -28.43
CA GLU A 535 -2.36 -7.53 -28.95
C GLU A 535 -3.48 -7.56 -27.91
N LEU A 536 -4.69 -7.15 -28.31
CA LEU A 536 -5.88 -7.13 -27.46
C LEU A 536 -6.75 -8.37 -27.75
N ASN A 537 -6.64 -9.39 -26.89
CA ASN A 537 -7.42 -10.62 -26.98
C ASN A 537 -8.59 -10.59 -25.99
N TRP A 538 -9.65 -9.89 -26.36
CA TRP A 538 -10.89 -9.87 -25.60
C TRP A 538 -11.55 -11.25 -25.58
N LYS A 539 -11.97 -11.68 -24.40
CA LYS A 539 -12.64 -12.97 -24.20
C LYS A 539 -13.65 -12.89 -23.06
N LYS A 540 -14.59 -13.84 -23.05
CA LYS A 540 -15.41 -14.12 -21.87
C LYS A 540 -14.50 -14.62 -20.75
N LEU A 541 -14.56 -13.97 -19.59
CA LEU A 541 -13.79 -14.38 -18.42
C LEU A 541 -14.60 -15.40 -17.60
N PHE A 542 -15.74 -14.98 -17.05
CA PHE A 542 -16.63 -15.85 -16.28
C PHE A 542 -18.08 -15.36 -16.32
N THR A 543 -19.00 -16.24 -15.92
CA THR A 543 -20.41 -15.95 -15.64
C THR A 543 -20.69 -16.31 -14.19
N ALA A 544 -21.26 -15.42 -13.41
CA ALA A 544 -21.25 -15.51 -11.95
C ALA A 544 -21.97 -16.75 -11.41
N THR A 545 -23.15 -17.09 -11.91
CA THR A 545 -23.90 -18.28 -11.45
C THR A 545 -23.11 -19.57 -11.66
N LYS A 546 -22.47 -19.71 -12.84
CA LYS A 546 -21.66 -20.87 -13.19
C LYS A 546 -20.36 -20.93 -12.41
N GLU A 547 -19.66 -19.79 -12.30
CA GLU A 547 -18.34 -19.72 -11.66
C GLU A 547 -18.42 -19.97 -10.16
N TYR A 548 -19.41 -19.35 -9.50
CA TYR A 548 -19.57 -19.45 -8.06
C TYR A 548 -20.57 -20.54 -7.63
N ASN A 549 -21.16 -21.27 -8.58
CA ASN A 549 -22.19 -22.29 -8.35
C ASN A 549 -23.33 -21.73 -7.46
N ILE A 550 -23.98 -20.68 -7.95
CA ILE A 550 -25.14 -20.02 -7.32
C ILE A 550 -26.31 -19.95 -8.29
N THR A 551 -27.54 -19.84 -7.79
CA THR A 551 -28.77 -19.91 -8.60
C THR A 551 -29.25 -18.57 -9.13
N ASP A 552 -28.93 -17.48 -8.42
CA ASP A 552 -29.38 -16.12 -8.67
C ASP A 552 -28.47 -15.13 -7.94
N LEU A 553 -28.71 -13.83 -8.15
CA LEU A 553 -27.97 -12.73 -7.53
C LEU A 553 -28.70 -12.13 -6.33
N SER A 554 -29.64 -12.85 -5.72
CA SER A 554 -30.40 -12.34 -4.57
C SER A 554 -29.53 -12.22 -3.32
N SER A 555 -29.93 -11.33 -2.41
CA SER A 555 -29.27 -11.14 -1.11
C SER A 555 -29.08 -12.46 -0.32
N PRO A 556 -30.08 -13.35 -0.20
CA PRO A 556 -29.89 -14.66 0.44
C PRO A 556 -28.80 -15.51 -0.23
N THR A 557 -28.80 -15.60 -1.56
CA THR A 557 -27.85 -16.40 -2.32
C THR A 557 -26.43 -15.85 -2.22
N LEU A 558 -26.25 -14.54 -2.34
CA LEU A 558 -24.94 -13.90 -2.19
C LEU A 558 -24.39 -13.97 -0.76
N ARG A 559 -25.26 -13.89 0.27
CA ARG A 559 -24.82 -14.18 1.66
C ARG A 559 -24.36 -15.62 1.82
N ALA A 560 -25.08 -16.57 1.24
CA ALA A 560 -24.67 -17.97 1.27
C ALA A 560 -23.32 -18.18 0.54
N LEU A 561 -23.08 -17.44 -0.56
CA LEU A 561 -21.79 -17.43 -1.24
C LEU A 561 -20.67 -16.85 -0.36
N THR A 562 -20.89 -15.69 0.27
CA THR A 562 -19.94 -15.09 1.22
C THR A 562 -19.65 -16.04 2.39
N GLN A 563 -20.66 -16.73 2.90
CA GLN A 563 -20.46 -17.75 3.95
C GLN A 563 -19.67 -18.96 3.42
N ARG A 564 -19.89 -19.41 2.19
CA ARG A 564 -19.06 -20.47 1.57
C ARG A 564 -17.60 -20.02 1.42
N MET A 565 -17.35 -18.80 0.96
CA MET A 565 -16.00 -18.22 0.86
C MET A 565 -15.32 -18.03 2.22
N LYS A 566 -16.10 -17.85 3.29
CA LYS A 566 -15.60 -17.81 4.66
C LYS A 566 -14.94 -19.13 5.08
N ASP A 567 -15.47 -20.24 4.57
CA ASP A 567 -15.06 -21.61 4.92
C ASP A 567 -14.16 -22.25 3.83
N ASP A 568 -14.10 -21.66 2.63
CA ASP A 568 -13.27 -22.08 1.49
C ASP A 568 -12.33 -20.95 1.02
N PRO A 569 -11.07 -20.90 1.50
CA PRO A 569 -10.09 -19.89 1.11
C PRO A 569 -9.74 -19.91 -0.38
N ARG A 570 -9.89 -21.05 -1.08
CA ARG A 570 -9.61 -21.13 -2.52
C ARG A 570 -10.70 -20.41 -3.31
N LEU A 571 -11.96 -20.65 -2.95
CA LEU A 571 -13.09 -19.94 -3.56
C LEU A 571 -12.99 -18.42 -3.33
N LEU A 572 -12.55 -18.00 -2.14
CA LEU A 572 -12.32 -16.60 -1.82
C LEU A 572 -11.15 -16.00 -2.62
N PHE A 573 -10.08 -16.75 -2.84
CA PHE A 573 -8.97 -16.31 -3.70
C PHE A 573 -9.35 -16.24 -5.18
N GLU A 574 -10.14 -17.19 -5.70
CA GLU A 574 -10.68 -17.08 -7.06
C GLU A 574 -11.57 -15.85 -7.21
N TYR A 575 -12.45 -15.58 -6.23
CA TYR A 575 -13.20 -14.32 -6.20
C TYR A 575 -12.27 -13.10 -6.20
N TYR A 576 -11.23 -13.09 -5.36
CA TYR A 576 -10.23 -12.01 -5.32
C TYR A 576 -9.59 -11.77 -6.69
N ARG A 577 -9.19 -12.84 -7.39
CA ARG A 577 -8.62 -12.73 -8.74
C ARG A 577 -9.61 -12.15 -9.74
N HIS A 578 -10.86 -12.61 -9.67
CA HIS A 578 -11.94 -12.11 -10.52
C HIS A 578 -12.24 -10.63 -10.26
N THR A 579 -12.06 -10.11 -9.04
CA THR A 579 -12.28 -8.67 -8.74
C THR A 579 -11.44 -7.76 -9.63
N LYS A 580 -10.27 -8.21 -10.10
CA LYS A 580 -9.36 -7.46 -10.98
C LYS A 580 -9.29 -8.02 -12.40
N ALA A 581 -10.34 -8.74 -12.79
CA ALA A 581 -10.47 -9.38 -14.10
C ALA A 581 -9.27 -10.28 -14.45
N ASP A 582 -8.78 -11.08 -13.48
CA ASP A 582 -7.66 -12.01 -13.65
C ASP A 582 -6.35 -11.34 -14.10
N THR A 583 -6.10 -10.12 -13.64
CA THR A 583 -4.79 -9.49 -13.84
C THR A 583 -3.68 -10.32 -13.20
N ARG A 584 -2.53 -10.39 -13.86
CA ARG A 584 -1.32 -10.95 -13.25
C ARG A 584 -0.60 -9.97 -12.33
N ARG A 585 -1.10 -8.73 -12.26
CA ARG A 585 -0.56 -7.62 -11.46
C ARG A 585 -1.35 -7.39 -10.18
N LEU A 586 -1.92 -8.47 -9.64
CA LEU A 586 -2.65 -8.41 -8.38
C LEU A 586 -1.70 -7.98 -7.25
N PRO A 587 -2.18 -7.18 -6.29
CA PRO A 587 -1.51 -7.06 -4.99
C PRO A 587 -1.23 -8.46 -4.39
N PRO A 588 -0.26 -8.58 -3.46
CA PRO A 588 0.33 -9.86 -3.04
C PRO A 588 -0.56 -10.76 -2.18
N CYS A 589 -1.89 -10.64 -2.28
CA CYS A 589 -2.81 -11.52 -1.58
C CYS A 589 -2.73 -12.90 -2.21
N THR A 590 -2.20 -13.87 -1.46
CA THR A 590 -2.11 -15.27 -1.88
C THR A 590 -3.13 -16.10 -1.11
N ASN A 591 -3.35 -17.36 -1.53
CA ASN A 591 -4.12 -18.34 -0.76
C ASN A 591 -3.65 -18.48 0.70
N ASP A 592 -2.37 -18.21 0.96
CA ASP A 592 -1.75 -18.30 2.29
C ASP A 592 -1.79 -16.96 3.06
N ASP A 593 -2.03 -15.83 2.37
CA ASP A 593 -2.26 -14.51 2.98
C ASP A 593 -3.71 -14.38 3.47
N LYS A 594 -3.97 -15.16 4.52
CA LYS A 594 -5.19 -15.18 5.32
C LYS A 594 -5.64 -13.78 5.77
N ALA A 595 -4.71 -12.86 6.03
CA ALA A 595 -5.04 -11.51 6.47
C ALA A 595 -5.54 -10.63 5.32
N CYS A 596 -4.97 -10.75 4.11
CA CYS A 596 -5.54 -10.07 2.96
C CYS A 596 -6.90 -10.66 2.55
N LEU A 597 -7.03 -11.98 2.47
CA LEU A 597 -8.28 -12.60 2.04
C LEU A 597 -9.45 -12.27 2.98
N ASP A 598 -9.21 -12.13 4.30
CA ASP A 598 -10.26 -11.68 5.22
C ASP A 598 -10.74 -10.25 4.94
N ARG A 599 -9.84 -9.35 4.51
CA ARG A 599 -10.24 -8.00 4.10
C ARG A 599 -11.19 -8.07 2.91
N ILE A 600 -10.83 -8.88 1.90
CA ILE A 600 -11.68 -9.12 0.72
C ILE A 600 -13.00 -9.81 1.10
N LEU A 601 -13.00 -10.69 2.08
CA LEU A 601 -14.23 -11.32 2.56
C LEU A 601 -15.13 -10.29 3.25
N CYS A 602 -14.57 -9.47 4.13
CA CYS A 602 -15.32 -8.47 4.88
C CYS A 602 -15.85 -7.35 3.99
N THR A 603 -15.20 -7.03 2.86
CA THR A 603 -15.77 -6.07 1.90
C THR A 603 -17.10 -6.54 1.34
N GLN A 604 -17.38 -7.85 1.20
CA GLN A 604 -18.64 -8.35 0.65
C GLN A 604 -19.88 -7.98 1.48
N THR A 605 -19.70 -7.49 2.71
CA THR A 605 -20.79 -6.92 3.52
C THR A 605 -20.89 -5.41 3.30
N TRP A 606 -22.12 -4.90 3.13
CA TRP A 606 -22.36 -3.48 2.97
C TRP A 606 -22.37 -2.76 4.32
N PHE A 607 -21.19 -2.43 4.82
CA PHE A 607 -21.00 -1.65 6.04
C PHE A 607 -21.24 -0.15 5.85
N THR A 608 -21.65 0.51 6.94
CA THR A 608 -21.87 1.95 7.01
C THR A 608 -20.60 2.71 7.38
N THR A 609 -19.74 2.13 8.24
CA THR A 609 -18.54 2.79 8.74
C THR A 609 -17.29 1.89 8.69
N PRO A 610 -16.08 2.46 8.66
CA PRO A 610 -14.83 1.70 8.69
C PRO A 610 -14.70 0.82 9.92
N GLU A 611 -15.21 1.25 11.08
CA GLU A 611 -15.15 0.50 12.34
C GLU A 611 -15.88 -0.85 12.22
N GLN A 612 -17.05 -0.87 11.58
CA GLN A 612 -17.79 -2.12 11.36
C GLN A 612 -17.03 -3.09 10.43
N TYR A 613 -16.40 -2.54 9.39
CA TYR A 613 -15.55 -3.30 8.47
C TYR A 613 -14.33 -3.89 9.20
N PHE A 614 -13.62 -3.08 10.00
CA PHE A 614 -12.46 -3.57 10.75
C PHE A 614 -12.86 -4.55 11.85
N GLN A 615 -14.02 -4.39 12.49
CA GLN A 615 -14.55 -5.38 13.42
C GLN A 615 -14.75 -6.74 12.75
N CYS A 616 -15.30 -6.79 11.53
CA CYS A 616 -15.39 -8.04 10.76
C CYS A 616 -14.01 -8.67 10.54
N VAL A 617 -13.01 -7.86 10.17
CA VAL A 617 -11.64 -8.36 9.94
C VAL A 617 -11.04 -8.92 11.23
N ASP A 618 -11.24 -8.23 12.36
CA ASP A 618 -10.73 -8.66 13.66
C ASP A 618 -11.39 -9.96 14.16
N GLU A 619 -12.71 -10.10 14.00
CA GLU A 619 -13.44 -11.34 14.32
C GLU A 619 -12.89 -12.54 13.51
N ARG A 620 -12.53 -12.32 12.24
CA ARG A 620 -11.94 -13.35 11.39
C ARG A 620 -10.53 -13.74 11.83
N ILE A 621 -9.73 -12.78 12.30
CA ILE A 621 -8.42 -13.03 12.88
C ILE A 621 -8.56 -13.88 14.16
N GLN A 622 -9.50 -13.55 15.05
CA GLN A 622 -9.78 -14.28 16.30
C GLN A 622 -10.14 -15.75 16.06
N VAL A 623 -11.06 -16.02 15.13
CA VAL A 623 -11.54 -17.38 14.82
C VAL A 623 -10.40 -18.32 14.40
N ARG A 624 -9.31 -17.79 13.85
CA ARG A 624 -8.16 -18.60 13.38
C ARG A 624 -7.08 -18.79 14.45
N GLY A 625 -7.35 -18.43 15.70
CA GLY A 625 -6.37 -18.46 16.79
C GLY A 625 -5.30 -17.37 16.68
N GLY A 626 -5.53 -16.35 15.84
CA GLY A 626 -4.70 -15.15 15.76
C GLY A 626 -5.14 -14.13 16.81
N ASN A 627 -4.19 -13.38 17.35
CA ASN A 627 -4.52 -12.33 18.32
C ASN A 627 -5.26 -11.18 17.59
N PRO A 628 -6.48 -10.80 17.99
CA PRO A 628 -7.14 -9.63 17.44
C PRO A 628 -6.27 -8.40 17.64
N ARG A 629 -6.29 -7.46 16.69
CA ARG A 629 -5.70 -6.14 16.94
C ARG A 629 -6.38 -5.55 18.17
N LEU A 630 -5.60 -5.16 19.18
CA LEU A 630 -6.07 -4.37 20.32
C LEU A 630 -6.36 -2.93 19.84
N VAL A 631 -7.42 -2.79 19.05
CA VAL A 631 -8.17 -1.56 18.85
C VAL A 631 -9.62 -2.01 18.95
N HIS A 632 -10.40 -1.43 19.87
CA HIS A 632 -11.79 -1.79 20.20
C HIS A 632 -12.01 -2.85 21.29
N ALA A 633 -11.24 -2.79 22.39
CA ALA A 633 -11.75 -3.21 23.69
C ALA A 633 -12.54 -2.06 24.34
N VAL A 634 -13.75 -1.78 23.83
CA VAL A 634 -14.82 -1.20 24.65
C VAL A 634 -16.07 -2.04 24.40
N PRO A 635 -16.37 -3.04 25.24
CA PRO A 635 -17.56 -3.84 25.08
C PRO A 635 -18.78 -3.09 25.63
N ARG A 636 -19.88 -3.16 24.87
CA ARG A 636 -21.24 -3.37 25.40
C ARG A 636 -21.57 -2.70 26.73
N ILE A 637 -22.01 -1.45 26.70
CA ILE A 637 -23.03 -0.95 27.64
C ILE A 637 -24.10 -0.21 26.85
N SER A 638 -25.10 -0.96 26.41
CA SER A 638 -26.42 -0.42 26.09
C SER A 638 -27.07 0.01 27.41
N TRP A 639 -27.13 1.32 27.66
CA TRP A 639 -28.25 2.11 28.20
C TRP A 639 -29.23 1.55 29.28
N PHE A 640 -28.90 0.50 30.03
CA PHE A 640 -29.81 -0.10 31.03
C PHE A 640 -29.27 -0.21 32.47
N TYR A 641 -28.02 0.20 32.76
CA TYR A 641 -27.43 0.15 34.11
C TYR A 641 -26.91 1.49 34.65
N ALA A 642 -27.36 2.62 34.10
CA ALA A 642 -26.96 3.96 34.55
C ALA A 642 -27.62 4.44 35.87
N LEU A 643 -28.27 3.57 36.65
CA LEU A 643 -29.05 4.01 37.83
C LEU A 643 -28.83 3.27 39.16
N VAL A 644 -27.92 2.29 39.26
CA VAL A 644 -27.80 1.51 40.52
C VAL A 644 -26.39 1.44 41.12
N ILE A 645 -25.32 1.75 40.38
CA ILE A 645 -23.94 1.71 40.92
C ILE A 645 -23.36 3.12 41.04
N SER A 646 -24.17 4.05 41.55
CA SER A 646 -23.71 5.35 42.09
C SER A 646 -23.60 5.32 43.63
N ALA A 647 -23.81 4.17 44.27
CA ALA A 647 -24.04 4.10 45.72
C ALA A 647 -23.09 3.22 46.53
N ILE A 648 -22.15 2.47 45.93
CA ILE A 648 -21.38 1.45 46.69
C ILE A 648 -19.84 1.59 46.62
N VAL A 649 -19.26 2.39 45.72
CA VAL A 649 -17.78 2.52 45.63
C VAL A 649 -17.23 3.76 46.37
N SER A 650 -18.09 4.60 46.96
CA SER A 650 -17.68 5.77 47.75
C SER A 650 -17.22 5.46 49.18
N LEU A 651 -16.95 4.20 49.54
CA LEU A 651 -16.70 3.79 50.92
C LEU A 651 -15.73 2.60 51.06
N ALA A 652 -14.61 2.59 50.32
CA ALA A 652 -13.54 1.60 50.57
C ALA A 652 -12.13 1.99 50.05
N ALA A 653 -11.83 3.28 49.84
CA ALA A 653 -10.54 3.73 49.29
C ALA A 653 -9.83 4.78 50.16
N ALA A 654 -9.90 4.63 51.48
CA ALA A 654 -9.17 5.49 52.42
C ALA A 654 -8.88 4.73 53.72
N GLN A 655 -7.93 3.80 53.68
CA GLN A 655 -7.11 3.35 54.82
C GLN A 655 -6.34 2.09 54.42
N LEU A 656 -5.06 2.26 54.03
CA LEU A 656 -3.93 1.33 54.21
C LEU A 656 -2.86 1.60 53.14
N LEU A 657 -2.15 2.72 53.30
CA LEU A 657 -0.91 3.02 52.57
C LEU A 657 -0.21 4.15 53.36
N PRO A 658 0.42 3.86 54.51
CA PRO A 658 1.88 3.65 54.49
C PRO A 658 2.43 2.87 55.71
N ILE A 659 3.03 1.69 55.53
CA ILE A 659 4.06 1.04 56.39
C ILE A 659 4.39 -0.28 55.65
N LEU A 660 5.66 -0.66 55.61
CA LEU A 660 6.30 -1.71 54.78
C LEU A 660 7.02 -1.19 53.51
N MET A 661 7.75 -0.07 53.65
CA MET A 661 9.06 0.03 53.01
C MET A 661 10.11 -0.22 54.10
N GLU A 662 11.18 -0.92 53.71
CA GLU A 662 12.38 -1.30 54.47
C GLU A 662 12.32 -2.61 55.26
N VAL A 663 13.27 -3.49 54.90
CA VAL A 663 13.66 -4.76 55.52
C VAL A 663 12.90 -6.01 55.06
N ARG A 664 13.19 -6.45 53.82
CA ARG A 664 13.63 -7.82 53.47
C ARG A 664 13.74 -8.00 51.95
N ILE A 665 14.83 -7.51 51.37
CA ILE A 665 15.33 -7.99 50.07
C ILE A 665 16.83 -8.19 50.24
N GLN A 666 17.21 -9.22 50.99
CA GLN A 666 18.59 -9.67 51.06
C GLN A 666 18.75 -11.19 51.27
N GLU A 667 17.69 -11.99 51.11
CA GLU A 667 17.76 -13.46 51.31
C GLU A 667 16.94 -14.32 50.31
N GLU A 668 16.64 -13.83 49.10
CA GLU A 668 16.11 -14.68 48.02
C GLU A 668 16.86 -14.43 46.69
N VAL A 669 18.19 -14.53 46.75
CA VAL A 669 19.07 -14.42 45.56
C VAL A 669 19.57 -15.79 45.06
N GLU A 670 19.12 -16.92 45.61
CA GLU A 670 19.67 -18.23 45.21
C GLU A 670 18.68 -19.30 44.71
N ALA A 671 17.45 -18.95 44.35
CA ALA A 671 16.51 -19.97 43.86
C ALA A 671 15.55 -19.50 42.76
N CYS A 672 16.07 -18.91 41.68
CA CYS A 672 15.53 -19.11 40.33
C CYS A 672 16.48 -18.49 39.31
N GLY A 673 17.24 -19.33 38.61
CA GLY A 673 18.00 -18.93 37.45
C GLY A 673 17.05 -18.75 36.26
N ASP A 674 16.94 -17.52 35.76
CA ASP A 674 17.33 -17.21 34.39
C ASP A 674 17.24 -15.71 34.15
N GLY A 675 18.28 -15.15 33.52
CA GLY A 675 18.48 -13.73 33.26
C GLY A 675 17.50 -13.15 32.23
N PHE A 676 16.21 -13.29 32.46
CA PHE A 676 15.13 -12.84 31.60
C PHE A 676 14.66 -11.43 31.95
N GLU A 677 14.58 -11.09 33.24
CA GLU A 677 14.14 -9.77 33.71
C GLU A 677 15.19 -8.66 33.43
N VAL A 678 16.48 -8.98 33.53
CA VAL A 678 17.57 -8.07 33.14
C VAL A 678 17.55 -7.79 31.64
N LYS A 679 17.15 -8.77 30.82
CA LYS A 679 17.03 -8.63 29.36
C LYS A 679 15.77 -7.86 28.94
N LEU A 680 14.70 -7.91 29.73
CA LEU A 680 13.50 -7.08 29.53
C LEU A 680 13.72 -5.61 29.91
N LEU A 681 14.42 -5.37 31.03
CA LEU A 681 14.89 -4.03 31.39
C LEU A 681 15.87 -3.49 30.35
N LEU A 682 16.72 -4.35 29.77
CA LEU A 682 17.54 -4.00 28.61
C LEU A 682 16.65 -3.64 27.42
N LEU A 683 15.67 -4.46 27.03
CA LEU A 683 14.70 -4.17 25.95
C LEU A 683 13.97 -2.83 26.12
N ALA A 684 13.63 -2.46 27.35
CA ALA A 684 13.08 -1.16 27.69
C ALA A 684 14.10 -0.02 27.49
N VAL A 685 15.37 -0.23 27.87
CA VAL A 685 16.51 0.67 27.58
C VAL A 685 16.79 0.81 26.07
N LEU A 686 16.32 -0.13 25.24
CA LEU A 686 16.58 -0.17 23.79
C LEU A 686 15.60 0.62 22.92
N LEU A 687 14.68 1.37 23.53
CA LEU A 687 13.71 2.21 22.83
C LEU A 687 14.10 3.69 22.64
N HIS A 688 15.39 4.07 22.74
CA HIS A 688 16.10 5.07 21.87
C HIS A 688 17.44 5.57 22.49
N ARG A 689 18.22 6.25 21.62
CA ARG A 689 19.58 6.82 21.66
C ARG A 689 20.22 7.08 23.04
N HIS A 690 21.50 6.69 23.13
CA HIS A 690 22.42 6.99 24.25
C HIS A 690 22.03 6.45 25.64
N GLY A 691 21.10 5.49 25.73
CA GLY A 691 20.81 4.75 26.96
C GLY A 691 19.72 5.35 27.84
N PHE A 692 18.83 6.19 27.30
CA PHE A 692 17.70 6.78 28.03
C PHE A 692 16.37 6.55 27.31
N ILE A 693 15.33 6.16 28.06
CA ILE A 693 13.97 5.93 27.53
C ILE A 693 13.22 7.26 27.43
N THR A 694 12.86 7.67 26.21
CA THR A 694 12.10 8.91 25.95
C THR A 694 10.66 8.84 26.48
N SER A 695 9.99 9.99 26.65
CA SER A 695 8.57 10.01 27.04
C SER A 695 7.66 9.33 26.01
N ILE A 696 8.01 9.40 24.72
CA ILE A 696 7.33 8.70 23.62
C ILE A 696 7.48 7.18 23.79
N GLY A 697 8.71 6.70 24.06
CA GLY A 697 8.96 5.29 24.36
C GLY A 697 8.21 4.79 25.60
N LYS A 698 8.15 5.61 26.66
CA LYS A 698 7.37 5.29 27.89
C LYS A 698 5.86 5.25 27.64
N ALA A 699 5.33 6.11 26.78
CA ALA A 699 3.91 6.15 26.46
C ALA A 699 3.47 4.92 25.65
N LEU A 700 4.31 4.51 24.69
CA LEU A 700 4.13 3.26 23.92
C LEU A 700 4.17 2.02 24.83
N LEU A 701 4.99 2.05 25.90
CA LEU A 701 5.07 0.97 26.88
C LEU A 701 3.94 0.96 27.93
N LYS A 702 3.35 2.12 28.25
CA LYS A 702 2.30 2.26 29.29
C LYS A 702 0.88 1.96 28.83
N GLY A 703 0.62 1.89 27.52
CA GLY A 703 -0.67 1.43 26.99
C GLY A 703 -0.96 -0.05 27.25
N ILE A 704 -0.03 -0.76 27.90
CA ILE A 704 -0.08 -2.18 28.23
C ILE A 704 -0.40 -2.30 29.73
N ASN A 705 -1.59 -2.81 30.06
CA ASN A 705 -1.96 -3.13 31.44
C ASN A 705 -1.24 -4.41 31.88
N TRP A 706 -0.34 -4.30 32.85
CA TRP A 706 0.42 -5.40 33.40
C TRP A 706 -0.45 -6.24 34.33
N ILE A 707 -1.04 -7.32 33.80
CA ILE A 707 -1.65 -8.39 34.60
C ILE A 707 -1.21 -9.73 34.01
N ASP A 708 -0.40 -10.44 34.80
CA ASP A 708 -0.06 -11.87 34.76
C ASP A 708 0.35 -12.50 33.41
N GLY A 709 1.68 -12.56 33.21
CA GLY A 709 2.37 -13.73 32.62
C GLY A 709 2.24 -13.99 31.11
N GLY A 710 1.41 -13.25 30.37
CA GLY A 710 1.20 -13.42 28.92
C GLY A 710 2.00 -12.46 28.02
N ASP A 711 2.66 -11.44 28.59
CA ASP A 711 2.96 -10.19 27.87
C ASP A 711 4.29 -10.11 27.11
N ILE A 712 5.07 -11.19 27.04
CA ILE A 712 6.33 -11.18 26.28
C ILE A 712 6.05 -11.30 24.77
N ALA A 713 5.09 -12.14 24.38
CA ALA A 713 4.74 -12.35 22.97
C ALA A 713 4.10 -11.11 22.34
N MET A 714 3.31 -10.36 23.12
CA MET A 714 2.63 -9.15 22.67
C MET A 714 3.60 -7.99 22.43
N ILE A 715 4.64 -7.81 23.26
CA ILE A 715 5.69 -6.79 23.04
C ILE A 715 6.54 -7.14 21.80
N VAL A 716 6.81 -8.43 21.58
CA VAL A 716 7.51 -8.94 20.39
C VAL A 716 6.65 -8.79 19.12
N GLU A 717 5.34 -9.01 19.19
CA GLU A 717 4.42 -8.79 18.06
C GLU A 717 4.23 -7.30 17.75
N LEU A 718 4.09 -6.45 18.78
CA LEU A 718 3.88 -5.01 18.62
C LEU A 718 5.10 -4.29 18.03
N LEU A 719 6.32 -4.72 18.39
CA LEU A 719 7.53 -4.10 17.84
C LEU A 719 7.78 -4.48 16.37
N PHE A 720 7.20 -5.58 15.85
CA PHE A 720 7.75 -6.22 14.63
C PHE A 720 6.77 -6.76 13.56
N GLN A 721 5.46 -6.57 13.67
CA GLN A 721 4.49 -7.14 12.69
C GLN A 721 4.37 -6.46 11.31
N LYS A 722 5.25 -5.53 10.93
CA LYS A 722 5.29 -4.97 9.55
C LYS A 722 6.68 -4.91 8.93
N ASP A 723 7.71 -5.40 9.63
CA ASP A 723 9.10 -5.25 9.19
C ASP A 723 9.92 -6.52 9.43
N VAL A 724 10.43 -7.09 8.33
CA VAL A 724 11.24 -8.32 8.30
C VAL A 724 12.54 -8.23 9.13
N ARG A 725 12.97 -7.03 9.53
CA ARG A 725 14.18 -6.80 10.35
C ARG A 725 13.96 -7.10 11.83
N GLY A 726 12.71 -7.16 12.26
CA GLY A 726 12.32 -7.22 13.66
C GLY A 726 12.60 -8.53 14.41
N PRO A 727 12.16 -9.67 13.88
CA PRO A 727 12.50 -10.97 14.44
C PRO A 727 14.02 -11.23 14.49
N LYS A 728 14.77 -10.70 13.51
CA LYS A 728 16.24 -10.77 13.47
C LYS A 728 16.89 -9.90 14.55
N LEU A 729 16.27 -8.78 14.90
CA LEU A 729 16.70 -7.89 15.98
C LEU A 729 16.58 -8.53 17.35
N ILE A 730 15.43 -9.16 17.64
CA ILE A 730 15.21 -9.92 18.87
C ILE A 730 16.19 -11.09 18.95
N HIS A 731 16.35 -11.82 17.84
CA HIS A 731 17.33 -12.90 17.75
C HIS A 731 18.74 -12.40 18.07
N ASP A 732 19.19 -11.31 17.45
CA ASP A 732 20.52 -10.74 17.69
C ASP A 732 20.68 -10.18 19.12
N VAL A 733 19.62 -9.67 19.76
CA VAL A 733 19.60 -9.22 21.17
C VAL A 733 19.69 -10.40 22.15
N LEU A 734 18.92 -11.45 21.89
CA LEU A 734 18.86 -12.65 22.75
C LEU A 734 20.16 -13.46 22.71
N HIS A 735 20.95 -13.31 21.64
CA HIS A 735 22.16 -14.10 21.38
C HIS A 735 23.46 -13.25 21.30
N ALA A 736 23.41 -11.97 21.68
CA ALA A 736 24.61 -11.13 21.73
C ALA A 736 25.55 -11.57 22.88
N PRO A 737 26.86 -11.76 22.63
CA PRO A 737 27.84 -12.03 23.69
C PRO A 737 27.91 -10.84 24.66
N ALA A 738 28.05 -11.10 25.96
CA ALA A 738 28.02 -10.07 27.00
C ALA A 738 29.24 -9.11 26.97
N ASP A 739 30.23 -9.36 26.10
CA ASP A 739 31.59 -8.83 26.23
C ASP A 739 32.00 -7.95 25.03
N GLU A 740 31.09 -7.59 24.13
CA GLU A 740 31.43 -6.93 22.86
C GLU A 740 31.76 -5.41 23.05
N PRO A 741 32.97 -4.93 22.68
CA PRO A 741 33.44 -3.58 22.99
C PRO A 741 32.92 -2.48 22.02
N SER A 742 31.94 -2.78 21.17
CA SER A 742 31.36 -1.84 20.20
C SER A 742 29.83 -1.98 20.16
N PRO A 743 29.05 -0.90 19.89
CA PRO A 743 27.60 -0.97 19.94
C PRO A 743 27.07 -2.11 19.05
N PRO A 744 26.35 -3.10 19.62
CA PRO A 744 25.96 -4.32 18.92
C PRO A 744 25.23 -4.04 17.61
N LYS A 745 25.43 -4.88 16.59
CA LYS A 745 24.84 -4.68 15.25
C LYS A 745 23.32 -4.49 15.27
N TRP A 746 22.63 -5.14 16.19
CA TRP A 746 21.19 -5.01 16.36
C TRP A 746 20.82 -3.60 16.87
N LEU A 747 21.59 -2.99 17.77
CA LEU A 747 21.32 -1.64 18.27
C LEU A 747 21.27 -0.62 17.12
N LYS A 748 22.18 -0.75 16.14
CA LYS A 748 22.18 0.08 14.93
C LYS A 748 20.96 -0.17 14.03
N ARG A 749 20.47 -1.41 13.94
CA ARG A 749 19.26 -1.77 13.16
C ARG A 749 17.98 -1.25 13.82
N THR A 750 17.86 -1.34 15.14
CA THR A 750 16.72 -0.79 15.89
C THR A 750 16.63 0.71 15.73
N GLN A 751 17.78 1.38 15.83
CA GLN A 751 17.86 2.82 15.70
C GLN A 751 17.34 3.30 14.34
N LYS A 752 17.73 2.61 13.26
CA LYS A 752 17.27 2.91 11.91
C LYS A 752 15.76 2.72 11.71
N LEU A 753 15.13 1.80 12.43
CA LEU A 753 13.67 1.58 12.38
C LEU A 753 12.91 2.72 13.05
N ILE A 754 13.36 3.13 14.23
CA ILE A 754 12.79 4.25 14.98
C ILE A 754 12.88 5.54 14.16
N ASP A 755 14.02 5.77 13.49
CA ASP A 755 14.22 6.96 12.67
C ASP A 755 13.21 7.01 11.49
N ILE A 756 12.86 5.87 10.90
CA ILE A 756 11.88 5.77 9.81
C ILE A 756 10.46 6.10 10.29
N GLU A 757 10.02 5.53 11.42
CA GLU A 757 8.66 5.76 11.92
C GLU A 757 8.50 7.18 12.49
N THR A 758 9.53 7.69 13.16
CA THR A 758 9.56 9.07 13.65
C THR A 758 9.56 10.07 12.49
N PHE A 759 10.22 9.73 11.37
CA PHE A 759 10.16 10.52 10.14
C PHE A 759 8.76 10.54 9.53
N LYS A 760 8.05 9.41 9.46
CA LYS A 760 6.66 9.36 8.95
C LYS A 760 5.71 10.22 9.78
N LEU A 761 5.83 10.15 11.10
CA LEU A 761 5.04 10.98 12.01
C LEU A 761 5.38 12.46 11.82
N PHE A 762 6.67 12.80 11.71
CA PHE A 762 7.11 14.15 11.40
C PHE A 762 6.52 14.63 10.06
N ASP A 763 6.60 13.85 9.00
CA ASP A 763 6.10 14.22 7.67
C ASP A 763 4.58 14.44 7.67
N SER A 764 3.84 13.62 8.44
CA SER A 764 2.39 13.77 8.59
C SER A 764 1.96 15.09 9.22
N LEU A 765 2.76 15.66 10.14
CA LEU A 765 2.48 16.96 10.76
C LEU A 765 2.57 18.12 9.77
N TYR A 766 3.28 17.93 8.64
CA TYR A 766 3.58 18.96 7.65
C TYR A 766 2.80 18.80 6.34
N LEU A 767 1.83 17.88 6.25
CA LEU A 767 1.02 17.66 5.05
C LEU A 767 0.36 18.95 4.52
N ASP A 768 -0.12 19.80 5.43
CA ASP A 768 -0.80 21.06 5.09
C ASP A 768 0.15 22.27 4.98
N CYS A 769 1.44 22.10 5.26
CA CYS A 769 2.46 23.15 5.26
C CYS A 769 3.79 22.64 4.68
N THR A 770 3.85 22.53 3.36
CA THR A 770 5.05 22.08 2.63
C THR A 770 6.13 23.16 2.58
N LEU A 771 7.38 22.76 2.27
CA LEU A 771 8.51 23.67 2.06
C LEU A 771 8.17 24.83 1.10
N GLU A 772 7.53 24.52 -0.03
CA GLU A 772 7.17 25.53 -1.03
C GLU A 772 6.12 26.50 -0.50
N LYS A 773 5.18 26.02 0.31
CA LYS A 773 4.19 26.87 0.98
C LYS A 773 4.86 27.77 2.02
N GLY A 774 5.83 27.28 2.78
CA GLY A 774 6.64 28.10 3.70
C GLY A 774 7.44 29.18 2.97
N LYS A 775 8.08 28.84 1.85
CA LYS A 775 8.79 29.82 0.98
C LYS A 775 7.85 30.88 0.44
N GLU A 776 6.64 30.49 0.02
CA GLU A 776 5.61 31.41 -0.47
C GLU A 776 5.17 32.39 0.62
N ILE A 777 4.88 31.89 1.83
CA ILE A 777 4.50 32.70 3.00
C ILE A 777 5.59 33.75 3.30
N SER A 778 6.85 33.31 3.43
CA SER A 778 7.99 34.21 3.67
C SER A 778 8.14 35.25 2.57
N ARG A 779 8.07 34.83 1.30
CA ARG A 779 8.25 35.73 0.16
C ARG A 779 7.14 36.78 0.09
N LYS A 780 5.89 36.38 0.34
CA LYS A 780 4.73 37.26 0.32
C LYS A 780 4.84 38.32 1.41
N GLU A 781 5.08 37.92 2.65
CA GLU A 781 5.21 38.85 3.77
C GLU A 781 6.38 39.84 3.57
N ARG A 782 7.55 39.34 3.15
CA ARG A 782 8.70 40.22 2.84
C ARG A 782 8.42 41.17 1.67
N GLN A 783 7.58 40.78 0.71
CA GLN A 783 7.16 41.69 -0.36
C GLN A 783 6.20 42.77 0.15
N GLU A 784 5.23 42.40 0.97
CA GLU A 784 4.23 43.32 1.56
C GLU A 784 4.88 44.34 2.49
N HIS A 785 5.97 43.98 3.17
CA HIS A 785 6.71 44.87 4.07
C HIS A 785 7.97 45.50 3.43
N GLU A 786 8.17 45.37 2.12
CA GLU A 786 9.33 45.91 1.38
C GLU A 786 10.71 45.35 1.82
N LEU A 787 10.73 44.20 2.49
CA LEU A 787 11.90 43.50 3.03
C LEU A 787 12.55 42.49 2.06
N LEU A 788 12.25 42.54 0.77
CA LEU A 788 12.85 41.60 -0.21
C LEU A 788 14.37 41.75 -0.33
N HIS A 789 14.91 42.91 0.02
CA HIS A 789 16.35 43.19 0.06
C HIS A 789 17.04 42.57 1.28
N GLU A 790 16.31 42.30 2.36
CA GLU A 790 16.83 41.73 3.59
C GLU A 790 17.09 40.23 3.44
N LYS A 791 18.36 39.87 3.22
CA LYS A 791 18.77 38.48 2.97
C LYS A 791 18.64 37.59 4.21
N SER A 792 18.79 38.15 5.41
CA SER A 792 18.70 37.43 6.69
C SER A 792 17.33 36.80 6.92
N LEU A 793 16.29 37.31 6.25
CA LEU A 793 14.91 36.82 6.32
C LEU A 793 14.56 35.80 5.21
N VAL A 794 15.53 35.41 4.38
CA VAL A 794 15.32 34.40 3.34
C VAL A 794 15.11 33.04 4.00
N TYR A 795 13.93 32.48 3.77
CA TYR A 795 13.50 31.24 4.38
C TYR A 795 14.08 29.99 3.70
N GLY A 796 14.46 29.00 4.52
CA GLY A 796 14.85 27.65 4.13
C GLY A 796 14.64 26.66 5.29
N GLU A 797 14.45 25.37 4.98
CA GLU A 797 14.17 24.34 5.99
C GLU A 797 15.31 23.33 6.13
N VAL A 798 15.58 22.92 7.36
CA VAL A 798 16.56 21.85 7.61
C VAL A 798 16.11 20.54 6.96
N ASP A 799 17.05 19.79 6.40
CA ASP A 799 16.80 18.40 6.01
C ASP A 799 16.70 17.52 7.26
N TYR A 800 15.69 16.63 7.28
CA TYR A 800 15.38 15.85 8.48
C TYR A 800 16.54 14.94 8.90
N LEU A 801 17.07 14.15 7.97
CA LEU A 801 18.12 13.17 8.29
C LEU A 801 19.44 13.88 8.60
N ALA A 802 19.76 14.93 7.86
CA ALA A 802 20.96 15.72 8.11
C ALA A 802 20.92 16.39 9.50
N PHE A 803 19.79 17.01 9.87
CA PHE A 803 19.68 17.70 11.16
C PHE A 803 19.57 16.74 12.35
N LEU A 804 18.95 15.56 12.17
CA LEU A 804 18.94 14.50 13.16
C LEU A 804 20.36 13.96 13.46
N ASP A 805 21.22 13.86 12.43
CA ASP A 805 22.62 13.52 12.61
C ASP A 805 23.39 14.64 13.33
N VAL A 806 23.11 15.92 13.03
CA VAL A 806 23.73 17.04 13.75
C VAL A 806 23.36 17.05 15.24
N LEU A 807 22.07 16.97 15.57
CA LEU A 807 21.62 16.93 16.97
C LEU A 807 22.16 15.71 17.73
N SER A 808 22.46 14.62 17.02
CA SER A 808 23.09 13.43 17.62
C SER A 808 24.46 13.64 18.22
N LYS A 809 25.18 14.64 17.71
CA LYS A 809 26.53 14.98 18.16
C LYS A 809 26.48 15.74 19.48
N VAL A 810 25.30 16.23 19.88
CA VAL A 810 25.08 16.91 21.14
C VAL A 810 24.72 15.86 22.21
N PRO A 811 25.37 15.88 23.38
CA PRO A 811 25.04 14.98 24.49
C PRO A 811 23.76 15.47 25.20
N ILE A 812 22.61 15.31 24.53
CA ILE A 812 21.29 15.74 25.02
C ILE A 812 20.87 14.85 26.21
N LYS A 813 20.44 15.50 27.29
CA LYS A 813 19.95 14.87 28.52
C LYS A 813 18.48 15.22 28.76
N PRO A 814 17.68 14.32 29.36
CA PRO A 814 16.32 14.64 29.76
C PRO A 814 16.26 15.91 30.61
N GLY A 815 15.34 16.81 30.27
CA GLY A 815 15.15 18.07 31.00
C GLY A 815 15.87 19.28 30.42
N MET A 816 16.79 19.10 29.46
CA MET A 816 17.40 20.22 28.71
C MET A 816 16.32 20.98 27.92
N ILE A 817 16.59 22.24 27.55
CA ILE A 817 15.69 23.05 26.72
C ILE A 817 16.37 23.44 25.41
N PHE A 818 15.62 23.28 24.32
CA PHE A 818 16.05 23.50 22.95
C PHE A 818 15.43 24.80 22.40
N TYR A 819 16.26 25.62 21.77
CA TYR A 819 15.85 26.85 21.09
C TYR A 819 16.22 26.83 19.61
N ASP A 820 15.29 27.26 18.78
CA ASP A 820 15.46 27.50 17.35
C ASP A 820 15.27 28.99 17.04
N LEU A 821 16.36 29.66 16.63
CA LEU A 821 16.42 31.09 16.37
C LEU A 821 16.20 31.34 14.87
N GLY A 822 15.01 31.86 14.51
CA GLY A 822 14.54 31.91 13.12
C GLY A 822 13.83 30.62 12.72
N SER A 823 12.88 30.19 13.55
CA SER A 823 12.31 28.85 13.49
C SER A 823 11.44 28.55 12.27
N GLY A 824 11.01 29.59 11.56
CA GLY A 824 10.12 29.48 10.41
C GLY A 824 8.83 28.73 10.74
N THR A 825 8.56 27.64 10.01
CA THR A 825 7.41 26.72 10.24
C THR A 825 7.62 25.74 11.41
N GLY A 826 8.76 25.83 12.10
CA GLY A 826 9.06 25.06 13.31
C GLY A 826 9.68 23.67 13.08
N ARG A 827 10.19 23.37 11.88
CA ARG A 827 10.70 22.02 11.55
C ARG A 827 11.81 21.53 12.49
N ALA A 828 12.79 22.36 12.80
CA ALA A 828 13.86 21.97 13.72
C ALA A 828 13.32 21.77 15.15
N VAL A 829 12.32 22.55 15.57
CA VAL A 829 11.64 22.41 16.88
C VAL A 829 10.91 21.07 16.99
N PHE A 830 10.12 20.68 16.00
CA PHE A 830 9.41 19.39 16.04
C PHE A 830 10.33 18.20 15.84
N LEU A 831 11.38 18.34 15.02
CA LEU A 831 12.41 17.31 14.90
C LEU A 831 13.10 17.07 16.25
N ALA A 832 13.52 18.14 16.93
CA ALA A 832 14.11 18.05 18.26
C ALA A 832 13.13 17.42 19.26
N ARG A 833 11.86 17.83 19.23
CA ARG A 833 10.83 17.31 20.15
C ARG A 833 10.52 15.84 19.94
N LEU A 834 10.40 15.39 18.69
CA LEU A 834 10.01 14.01 18.37
C LEU A 834 11.16 13.01 18.58
N ASN A 835 12.41 13.46 18.47
CA ASN A 835 13.58 12.58 18.59
C ASN A 835 14.26 12.65 19.96
N PHE A 836 13.99 13.66 20.79
CA PHE A 836 14.69 13.86 22.07
C PHE A 836 13.77 14.36 23.22
N ASP A 837 14.18 14.09 24.46
CA ASP A 837 13.45 14.40 25.70
C ASP A 837 13.79 15.79 26.28
N PHE A 838 13.74 16.81 25.42
CA PHE A 838 13.81 18.19 25.89
C PHE A 838 12.59 18.53 26.75
N ALA A 839 12.80 19.19 27.90
CA ALA A 839 11.71 19.72 28.72
C ALA A 839 10.88 20.73 27.94
N LYS A 840 11.55 21.59 27.16
CA LYS A 840 10.91 22.56 26.26
C LYS A 840 11.64 22.62 24.92
N CYS A 841 10.88 22.66 23.84
CA CYS A 841 11.37 23.02 22.50
C CYS A 841 10.69 24.33 22.10
N ILE A 842 11.50 25.36 21.81
CA ILE A 842 11.02 26.72 21.62
C ILE A 842 11.51 27.27 20.27
N GLY A 843 10.58 27.71 19.44
CA GLY A 843 10.90 28.43 18.20
C GLY A 843 10.65 29.93 18.34
N ILE A 844 11.57 30.75 17.86
CA ILE A 844 11.40 32.20 17.75
C ILE A 844 11.41 32.57 16.28
N GLU A 845 10.36 33.23 15.81
CA GLU A 845 10.22 33.65 14.42
C GLU A 845 9.74 35.10 14.34
N ILE A 846 10.35 35.88 13.45
CA ILE A 846 10.09 37.32 13.29
C ILE A 846 9.03 37.59 12.22
N LEU A 847 8.87 36.69 11.24
CA LEU A 847 7.83 36.78 10.22
C LEU A 847 6.52 36.17 10.75
N LEU A 848 5.47 36.98 10.80
CA LEU A 848 4.17 36.63 11.37
C LEU A 848 3.54 35.43 10.65
N GLY A 849 3.59 35.39 9.32
CA GLY A 849 2.98 34.31 8.55
C GLY A 849 3.66 32.96 8.78
N LEU A 850 4.99 32.94 8.93
CA LEU A 850 5.72 31.73 9.28
C LEU A 850 5.44 31.30 10.72
N HIS A 851 5.37 32.26 11.64
CA HIS A 851 4.98 32.01 13.03
C HIS A 851 3.57 31.41 13.13
N GLU A 852 2.59 31.96 12.41
CA GLU A 852 1.22 31.44 12.39
C GLU A 852 1.14 30.01 11.84
N ALA A 853 1.93 29.70 10.81
CA ALA A 853 2.06 28.34 10.29
C ALA A 853 2.63 27.39 11.36
N ALA A 854 3.71 27.78 12.04
CA ALA A 854 4.28 27.00 13.15
C ALA A 854 3.29 26.82 14.31
N ALA A 855 2.52 27.85 14.63
CA ALA A 855 1.48 27.81 15.67
C ALA A 855 0.33 26.86 15.29
N GLN A 856 -0.07 26.80 14.01
CA GLN A 856 -1.06 25.84 13.52
C GLN A 856 -0.53 24.40 13.61
N ILE A 857 0.71 24.15 13.18
CA ILE A 857 1.32 22.82 13.29
C ILE A 857 1.45 22.42 14.78
N CYS A 858 1.74 23.38 15.66
CA CYS A 858 1.72 23.17 17.11
C CYS A 858 0.35 22.78 17.64
N ARG A 859 -0.75 23.37 17.15
CA ARG A 859 -2.11 22.92 17.48
C ARG A 859 -2.33 21.48 17.06
N ASN A 860 -1.98 21.14 15.81
CA ASN A 860 -2.12 19.78 15.28
C ASN A 860 -1.30 18.77 16.13
N TYR A 861 -0.06 19.11 16.47
CA TYR A 861 0.76 18.28 17.36
C TYR A 861 0.11 18.12 18.74
N LYS A 862 -0.38 19.20 19.36
CA LYS A 862 -1.02 19.15 20.68
C LYS A 862 -2.31 18.32 20.69
N GLU A 863 -3.04 18.32 19.58
CA GLU A 863 -4.31 17.63 19.43
C GLU A 863 -4.12 16.14 19.09
N PHE A 864 -3.23 15.82 18.14
CA PHE A 864 -3.14 14.48 17.56
C PHE A 864 -1.93 13.67 18.02
N VAL A 865 -0.85 14.33 18.45
CA VAL A 865 0.42 13.66 18.75
C VAL A 865 0.75 13.70 20.24
N GLN A 866 0.64 14.86 20.89
CA GLN A 866 0.96 15.06 22.30
C GLN A 866 0.18 14.15 23.26
N PRO A 867 -1.13 13.88 23.08
CA PRO A 867 -1.89 13.00 23.96
C PRO A 867 -1.38 11.56 23.92
N THR A 868 -0.86 11.14 22.78
CA THR A 868 -0.32 9.81 22.52
C THR A 868 1.06 9.60 23.16
N ILE A 869 1.75 10.67 23.57
CA ILE A 869 3.15 10.63 24.00
C ILE A 869 3.43 11.18 25.41
N SER A 870 2.43 11.77 26.08
CA SER A 870 2.60 12.42 27.39
C SER A 870 1.98 11.60 28.52
N THR A 871 2.69 10.58 29.00
CA THR A 871 2.22 9.65 30.06
C THR A 871 2.88 9.89 31.43
N THR A 872 3.43 11.08 31.68
CA THR A 872 4.05 11.47 32.95
C THR A 872 3.57 12.84 33.40
N SER A 873 3.52 13.06 34.71
CA SER A 873 3.13 14.32 35.39
C SER A 873 3.95 15.56 35.00
N ASN A 874 4.97 15.42 34.15
CA ASN A 874 5.76 16.51 33.56
C ASN A 874 5.34 16.73 32.11
N VAL A 875 4.63 17.83 31.85
CA VAL A 875 4.20 18.24 30.52
C VAL A 875 5.42 18.73 29.72
N LEU A 876 5.88 17.93 28.76
CA LEU A 876 6.90 18.36 27.79
C LEU A 876 6.27 19.38 26.83
N SER A 877 6.82 20.59 26.77
CA SER A 877 6.14 21.73 26.12
C SER A 877 6.79 22.16 24.81
N VAL A 878 5.96 22.39 23.79
CA VAL A 878 6.35 23.06 22.55
C VAL A 878 5.72 24.44 22.50
N ALA A 879 6.53 25.47 22.21
CA ALA A 879 6.06 26.86 22.14
C ALA A 879 6.73 27.60 20.98
N PHE A 880 5.99 28.55 20.40
CA PHE A 880 6.48 29.46 19.38
C PHE A 880 6.23 30.89 19.83
N PHE A 881 7.19 31.78 19.59
CA PHE A 881 7.08 33.20 19.89
C PHE A 881 7.26 34.02 18.62
N HIS A 882 6.32 34.94 18.37
CA HIS A 882 6.46 35.94 17.32
C HIS A 882 7.28 37.12 17.86
N SER A 883 8.57 37.12 17.60
CA SER A 883 9.50 38.14 18.10
C SER A 883 10.86 38.05 17.39
N SER A 884 11.68 39.09 17.54
CA SER A 884 13.10 38.97 17.25
C SER A 884 13.77 38.15 18.34
N PHE A 885 14.61 37.19 17.95
CA PHE A 885 15.45 36.47 18.90
C PHE A 885 16.52 37.37 19.55
N LEU A 886 16.72 38.60 19.08
CA LEU A 886 17.57 39.59 19.75
C LEU A 886 16.86 40.27 20.93
N ASP A 887 15.54 40.24 20.97
CA ASP A 887 14.73 40.91 22.01
C ASP A 887 14.29 39.94 23.11
N LEU A 888 14.27 38.64 22.82
CA LEU A 888 13.90 37.59 23.77
C LEU A 888 15.10 37.04 24.53
N ASN A 889 14.92 36.82 25.83
CA ASN A 889 15.94 36.17 26.64
C ASN A 889 15.88 34.63 26.52
N TRP A 890 16.84 34.08 25.79
CA TRP A 890 17.06 32.63 25.66
C TRP A 890 18.35 32.15 26.36
N SER A 891 18.88 32.92 27.33
CA SER A 891 20.11 32.56 28.06
C SER A 891 20.01 31.26 28.87
N HIS A 892 18.79 30.77 29.11
CA HIS A 892 18.51 29.49 29.74
C HIS A 892 18.56 28.30 28.75
N ALA A 893 18.89 28.60 27.49
CA ALA A 893 19.43 27.70 26.47
C ALA A 893 20.30 26.56 27.00
N ASP A 894 19.89 25.29 26.84
CA ASP A 894 20.84 24.18 26.92
C ASP A 894 21.43 23.87 25.54
N VAL A 895 20.58 23.96 24.50
CA VAL A 895 20.96 23.76 23.10
C VAL A 895 20.26 24.82 22.26
N CYS A 896 21.03 25.63 21.53
CA CYS A 896 20.52 26.62 20.58
C CYS A 896 20.88 26.24 19.15
N PHE A 897 19.97 26.49 18.22
CA PHE A 897 20.19 26.36 16.79
C PHE A 897 19.88 27.68 16.08
N ALA A 898 20.75 28.07 15.14
CA ALA A 898 20.48 29.18 14.24
C ALA A 898 21.01 28.86 12.83
N ASN A 899 20.16 28.94 11.82
CA ASN A 899 20.59 28.83 10.43
C ASN A 899 21.25 30.13 9.94
N SER A 900 22.54 30.30 10.22
CA SER A 900 23.29 31.53 9.94
C SER A 900 23.74 31.73 8.49
N THR A 901 23.25 30.92 7.54
CA THR A 901 23.68 30.95 6.14
C THR A 901 23.50 32.33 5.51
N CYS A 902 22.35 32.98 5.76
CA CYS A 902 22.02 34.28 5.22
C CYS A 902 22.24 35.45 6.18
N PHE A 903 22.71 35.21 7.41
CA PHE A 903 22.92 36.27 8.40
C PHE A 903 24.16 37.09 8.06
N ASP A 904 24.05 38.42 8.09
CA ASP A 904 25.21 39.29 7.92
C ASP A 904 26.14 39.28 9.15
N SER A 905 27.31 39.91 9.03
CA SER A 905 28.31 39.96 10.09
C SER A 905 27.82 40.69 11.35
N THR A 906 26.94 41.67 11.19
CA THR A 906 26.41 42.48 12.31
C THR A 906 25.44 41.63 13.13
N LEU A 907 24.47 40.98 12.48
CA LEU A 907 23.53 40.07 13.12
C LEU A 907 24.24 38.90 13.78
N LEU A 908 25.25 38.32 13.14
CA LEU A 908 26.03 37.21 13.71
C LEU A 908 26.84 37.64 14.94
N ALA A 909 27.40 38.85 14.96
CA ALA A 909 28.08 39.41 16.12
C ALA A 909 27.10 39.66 17.27
N GLN A 910 25.90 40.17 16.99
CA GLN A 910 24.83 40.35 17.98
C GLN A 910 24.38 39.01 18.58
N ILE A 911 24.14 37.98 17.75
CA ILE A 911 23.81 36.63 18.21
C ILE A 911 24.94 36.06 19.06
N SER A 912 26.20 36.24 18.63
CA SER A 912 27.38 35.76 19.38
C SER A 912 27.48 36.39 20.77
N SER A 913 27.29 37.72 20.87
CA SER A 913 27.26 38.43 22.14
C SER A 913 26.06 38.03 23.01
N HIS A 914 24.90 37.76 22.41
CA HIS A 914 23.73 37.24 23.14
C HIS A 914 23.99 35.82 23.67
N ALA A 915 24.65 34.99 22.86
CA ALA A 915 25.03 33.62 23.21
C ALA A 915 26.02 33.57 24.39
N GLU A 916 26.77 34.64 24.64
CA GLU A 916 27.68 34.70 25.80
C GLU A 916 26.99 34.60 27.15
N ARG A 917 25.69 34.89 27.20
CA ARG A 917 24.88 34.71 28.40
C ARG A 917 24.43 33.27 28.64
N LEU A 918 24.67 32.35 27.70
CA LEU A 918 24.44 30.93 27.92
C LEU A 918 25.36 30.42 29.02
N ARG A 919 24.85 29.46 29.80
CA ARG A 919 25.63 28.80 30.83
C ARG A 919 26.81 28.02 30.22
N SER A 920 27.92 27.93 30.96
CA SER A 920 29.05 27.06 30.58
C SER A 920 28.56 25.63 30.32
N GLY A 921 29.08 25.02 29.26
CA GLY A 921 28.68 23.70 28.76
C GLY A 921 27.41 23.67 27.90
N ALA A 922 26.75 24.81 27.63
CA ALA A 922 25.66 24.88 26.65
C ALA A 922 26.17 24.69 25.20
N TYR A 923 25.30 24.20 24.32
CA TYR A 923 25.66 23.91 22.93
C TYR A 923 25.00 24.91 21.96
N PHE A 924 25.74 25.32 20.94
CA PHE A 924 25.22 26.20 19.90
C PHE A 924 25.54 25.66 18.50
N ILE A 925 24.51 25.42 17.70
CA ILE A 925 24.63 24.92 16.33
C ILE A 925 24.42 26.08 15.36
N THR A 926 25.37 26.30 14.46
CA THR A 926 25.23 27.26 13.35
C THR A 926 25.58 26.64 12.00
N PHE A 927 24.94 27.14 10.94
CA PHE A 927 25.12 26.64 9.58
C PHE A 927 25.80 27.70 8.69
N THR A 928 26.84 27.29 7.99
CA THR A 928 27.71 28.07 7.09
C THR A 928 28.60 29.09 7.79
N LYS A 929 28.10 29.83 8.80
CA LYS A 929 28.86 30.86 9.51
C LYS A 929 28.95 30.54 11.02
N PRO A 930 30.15 30.35 11.60
CA PRO A 930 30.32 30.05 13.04
C PRO A 930 30.02 31.27 13.91
N LEU A 931 29.87 31.08 15.23
CA LEU A 931 29.85 32.20 16.16
C LEU A 931 31.21 32.92 16.16
N THR A 932 31.22 34.22 16.44
CA THR A 932 32.45 35.04 16.47
C THR A 932 33.02 35.22 17.87
N SER A 933 32.32 34.76 18.90
CA SER A 933 32.73 34.89 20.31
C SER A 933 33.89 33.93 20.63
N THR A 934 34.87 34.42 21.38
CA THR A 934 36.03 33.63 21.86
C THR A 934 35.69 32.69 23.00
N GLU A 935 34.51 32.84 23.58
CA GLU A 935 34.04 32.09 24.73
C GLU A 935 33.33 30.77 24.34
N PHE A 936 33.42 30.40 23.07
CA PHE A 936 32.87 29.18 22.50
C PHE A 936 33.96 28.40 21.76
N GLU A 937 34.04 27.11 22.02
CA GLU A 937 34.90 26.20 21.28
C GLU A 937 34.10 25.46 20.21
N ILE A 938 34.65 25.31 19.00
CA ILE A 938 34.05 24.47 17.95
C ILE A 938 34.47 23.02 18.19
N ILE A 939 33.53 22.21 18.68
CA ILE A 939 33.77 20.79 19.00
C ILE A 939 33.45 19.85 17.83
N PHE A 940 32.71 20.32 16.83
CA PHE A 940 32.45 19.55 15.61
C PHE A 940 32.19 20.46 14.40
N LYS A 941 32.73 20.06 13.25
CA LYS A 941 32.60 20.77 11.97
C LYS A 941 32.50 19.78 10.82
N GLN A 942 31.40 19.83 10.08
CA GLN A 942 31.20 18.95 8.92
C GLN A 942 30.26 19.58 7.88
N ARG A 943 30.45 19.23 6.61
CA ARG A 943 29.60 19.67 5.50
C ARG A 943 28.43 18.71 5.30
N TYR A 944 27.23 19.25 5.20
CA TYR A 944 25.99 18.50 4.96
C TYR A 944 25.22 19.10 3.79
N ASN A 945 24.41 18.28 3.12
CA ASN A 945 23.44 18.76 2.12
C ASN A 945 22.13 19.15 2.82
N MET A 946 21.64 20.35 2.54
CA MET A 946 20.40 20.91 3.08
C MET A 946 19.42 21.24 1.94
N SER A 947 18.19 21.65 2.26
CA SER A 947 17.14 21.95 1.26
C SER A 947 17.50 23.11 0.30
N TRP A 948 18.52 23.90 0.64
CA TRP A 948 19.03 25.03 -0.14
C TRP A 948 20.45 24.81 -0.66
N GLY A 949 20.98 23.58 -0.56
CA GLY A 949 22.32 23.20 -1.01
C GLY A 949 23.28 22.86 0.15
N PRO A 950 24.57 22.69 -0.15
CA PRO A 950 25.54 22.23 0.84
C PRO A 950 25.91 23.34 1.85
N ALA A 951 25.76 23.06 3.15
CA ALA A 951 26.08 23.95 4.25
C ALA A 951 27.15 23.34 5.18
N THR A 952 28.00 24.18 5.77
CA THR A 952 28.99 23.73 6.77
C THR A 952 28.39 23.89 8.16
N VAL A 953 28.19 22.80 8.87
CA VAL A 953 27.66 22.82 10.24
C VAL A 953 28.79 23.03 11.22
N TYR A 954 28.58 23.92 12.18
CA TYR A 954 29.46 24.17 13.32
C TYR A 954 28.69 23.89 14.61
N LEU A 955 29.18 22.96 15.42
CA LEU A 955 28.71 22.73 16.77
C LEU A 955 29.70 23.36 17.74
N HIS A 956 29.21 24.31 18.53
CA HIS A 956 29.98 25.02 19.52
C HIS A 956 29.59 24.54 20.92
N GLN A 957 30.55 24.55 21.83
CA GLN A 957 30.32 24.37 23.27
C GLN A 957 30.77 25.64 24.00
N ARG A 958 29.92 26.14 24.89
CA ARG A 958 30.24 27.27 25.76
C ARG A 958 31.31 26.84 26.76
N ILE A 959 32.41 27.58 26.82
CA ILE A 959 33.51 27.36 27.78
C ILE A 959 33.09 27.85 29.16
#